data_AF-E6Q6B2-F1
#
_entry.id   AF-E6Q6B2-F1
#
_cell.length_a   1.000
_cell.length_b   1.000
_cell.length_c   1.000
_cell.angle_alpha   90.00
_cell.angle_beta   90.00
_cell.angle_gamma   90.00
#
_symmetry.space_group_name_H-M   'P 1'
#
loop_
_entity.id
_entity.type
_entity.pdbx_description
1 polymer ?
#
loop_
_entity_poly.entity_id
_entity_poly.type
_entity_poly.pdbx_seq_one_letter_code
_entity_poly.pdbx_strand_id
1 'polypeptide(L)'
;MGGTLAIFCGPSLPSEARVAISGATYLPPAARGEVERAARDYDAVLLIDGLFHHDLAPSPKECFAALSHARMFGASSMGALRGVECAPYGFATFGAIARWYAAEIIDGDDEVALLTHPQTHAAMTVPLVNVRYVAWLAVRRALLSADEARAFVAESRAIYYMERSWEACIAHAPALSRTALLDIARNEGDLKRHDARFALRSVQRALARPWRRDDLPAPTARFAASLARRDTSPIVLPATMPKAPGTYDRAVPFAQTLALLPELRRRYGITRVADTTLLDRTSIPTHSAFVPHSPDLLGVYNGKGITREGAIASAVMEAGERQIGARAALVLRRELLRSVAERIDLDECGLRPEARDLVVECVRGTELLSGDVIPVPLAMVECPWFGEKLFTTTSTNGLASGNNLTEAIYHALCELIERHAWALAHVRCSLAPKFFLGPDAPERALMPEIELPVGESNVDWLVRELRDAGLTVHAFALDEPPLPMTVLASISEPDAAIPMAHMGLGCALSPAHALTRALTEALQSRVVDIQAAREDMLRADEPKGIMGDHARRLLEVPKGRWYLDIPAERVALADLSDRSSEDLAADLRVTLDALRAYGIPGVVAVDLSPSDLPISVVRAIVPGLEHAMITQVLGKRARALLNPFAVA
;
A
#
# COMPACT_ATOMS: atom_id res chain seq x y z
N MET A 1 44.12 1.42 4.23
CA MET A 1 43.63 0.98 5.55
C MET A 1 42.23 0.45 5.33
N GLY A 2 41.93 -0.78 5.75
CA GLY A 2 40.66 -1.44 5.42
C GLY A 2 39.49 -0.73 6.09
N GLY A 3 38.48 -0.37 5.31
CA GLY A 3 37.28 0.28 5.84
C GLY A 3 36.47 -0.65 6.76
N THR A 4 35.65 -0.07 7.63
CA THR A 4 34.79 -0.80 8.55
C THR A 4 33.54 -1.34 7.85
N LEU A 5 33.08 -2.54 8.23
CA LEU A 5 31.94 -3.22 7.62
C LEU A 5 30.91 -3.61 8.69
N ALA A 6 29.66 -3.18 8.54
CA ALA A 6 28.54 -3.73 9.31
C ALA A 6 27.91 -4.92 8.57
N ILE A 7 27.59 -6.00 9.28
CA ILE A 7 26.91 -7.18 8.72
C ILE A 7 25.66 -7.50 9.55
N PHE A 8 24.48 -7.19 9.02
CA PHE A 8 23.19 -7.53 9.66
C PHE A 8 22.80 -8.96 9.33
N CYS A 9 22.72 -9.84 10.33
CA CYS A 9 22.41 -11.25 10.11
C CYS A 9 21.73 -11.93 11.32
N GLY A 10 20.95 -12.97 11.04
CA GLY A 10 20.33 -13.83 12.03
C GLY A 10 20.19 -15.26 11.51
N PRO A 11 18.97 -15.73 11.17
CA PRO A 11 18.73 -17.13 10.84
C PRO A 11 19.50 -17.61 9.59
N SER A 12 19.78 -16.72 8.64
CA SER A 12 20.53 -17.08 7.43
C SER A 12 22.02 -17.32 7.70
N LEU A 13 22.55 -16.76 8.80
CA LEU A 13 23.96 -16.86 9.17
C LEU A 13 24.10 -16.91 10.71
N PRO A 14 23.77 -18.07 11.32
CA PRO A 14 23.85 -18.24 12.76
C PRO A 14 25.29 -18.12 13.26
N SER A 15 25.48 -17.93 14.56
CA SER A 15 26.78 -17.58 15.16
C SER A 15 27.89 -18.58 14.82
N GLU A 16 27.58 -19.87 14.79
CA GLU A 16 28.51 -20.95 14.42
C GLU A 16 28.93 -20.95 12.95
N ALA A 17 28.17 -20.28 12.07
CA ALA A 17 28.45 -20.17 10.64
C ALA A 17 29.22 -18.88 10.27
N ARG A 18 29.43 -17.97 11.23
CA ARG A 18 30.13 -16.69 11.00
C ARG A 18 31.64 -16.93 10.88
N VAL A 19 32.28 -16.16 10.00
CA VAL A 19 33.74 -16.20 9.81
C VAL A 19 34.34 -14.86 10.19
N ALA A 20 35.55 -14.86 10.74
CA ALA A 20 36.23 -13.61 11.07
C ALA A 20 36.57 -12.84 9.78
N ILE A 21 36.12 -11.59 9.68
CA ILE A 21 36.46 -10.65 8.61
C ILE A 21 37.09 -9.43 9.27
N SER A 22 38.30 -9.06 8.85
CA SER A 22 39.00 -7.89 9.38
C SER A 22 38.18 -6.63 9.17
N GLY A 23 37.96 -5.85 10.24
CA GLY A 23 37.17 -4.62 10.20
C GLY A 23 35.65 -4.82 10.16
N ALA A 24 35.15 -6.06 10.24
CA ALA A 24 33.72 -6.33 10.22
C ALA A 24 33.10 -6.49 11.61
N THR A 25 31.92 -5.90 11.81
CA THR A 25 31.07 -6.05 12.98
C THR A 25 29.81 -6.79 12.59
N TYR A 26 29.53 -7.91 13.26
CA TYR A 26 28.27 -8.64 13.11
C TYR A 26 27.20 -8.03 14.00
N LEU A 27 26.09 -7.61 13.39
CA LEU A 27 24.92 -7.03 14.02
C LEU A 27 23.75 -8.04 13.97
N PRO A 28 22.74 -7.91 14.85
CA PRO A 28 21.50 -8.67 14.76
C PRO A 28 20.80 -8.41 13.41
N PRO A 29 19.70 -9.12 13.07
CA PRO A 29 18.87 -8.75 11.92
C PRO A 29 18.42 -7.29 12.00
N ALA A 30 18.48 -6.56 10.89
CA ALA A 30 18.18 -5.14 10.86
C ALA A 30 16.70 -4.85 11.15
N ALA A 31 16.44 -3.91 12.07
CA ALA A 31 15.14 -3.27 12.23
C ALA A 31 15.08 -1.92 11.47
N ARG A 32 13.88 -1.34 11.36
CA ARG A 32 13.67 0.01 10.81
C ARG A 32 14.62 1.04 11.44
N GLY A 33 15.31 1.80 10.58
CA GLY A 33 16.23 2.89 10.93
C GLY A 33 17.67 2.44 11.21
N GLU A 34 17.91 1.14 11.39
CA GLU A 34 19.24 0.63 11.74
C GLU A 34 20.19 0.58 10.55
N VAL A 35 19.69 0.34 9.33
CA VAL A 35 20.51 0.25 8.12
C VAL A 35 21.11 1.60 7.79
N GLU A 36 20.29 2.66 7.83
CA GLU A 36 20.75 4.03 7.60
C GLU A 36 21.70 4.51 8.70
N ARG A 37 21.42 4.18 9.97
CA ARG A 37 22.32 4.47 11.10
C ARG A 37 23.69 3.80 10.91
N ALA A 38 23.70 2.49 10.61
CA ALA A 38 24.94 1.78 10.35
C ALA A 38 25.70 2.35 9.14
N ALA A 39 25.00 2.80 8.10
CA ALA A 39 25.65 3.41 6.94
C ALA A 39 26.37 4.73 7.28
N ARG A 40 26.04 5.41 8.39
CA ARG A 40 26.77 6.60 8.85
C ARG A 40 28.02 6.27 9.66
N ASP A 41 28.02 5.12 10.32
CA ASP A 41 29.09 4.71 11.25
C ASP A 41 30.12 3.78 10.58
N TYR A 42 29.78 3.17 9.44
CA TYR A 42 30.60 2.19 8.74
C TYR A 42 30.83 2.57 7.28
N ASP A 43 31.98 2.20 6.72
CA ASP A 43 32.29 2.44 5.30
C ASP A 43 31.44 1.58 4.35
N ALA A 44 30.97 0.44 4.85
CA ALA A 44 30.12 -0.49 4.13
C ALA A 44 29.11 -1.21 5.02
N VAL A 45 27.98 -1.60 4.42
CA VAL A 45 26.94 -2.39 5.08
C VAL A 45 26.59 -3.60 4.21
N LEU A 46 26.64 -4.79 4.78
CA LEU A 46 26.07 -6.02 4.22
C LEU A 46 24.79 -6.37 4.96
N LEU A 47 23.65 -6.19 4.30
CA LEU A 47 22.35 -6.63 4.77
C LEU A 47 22.12 -8.08 4.33
N ILE A 48 21.99 -8.99 5.30
CA ILE A 48 21.57 -10.38 5.06
C ILE A 48 20.14 -10.53 5.54
N ASP A 49 19.91 -10.40 6.84
CA ASP A 49 18.60 -10.56 7.49
C ASP A 49 18.07 -9.24 8.05
N GLY A 50 16.75 -9.11 8.05
CA GLY A 50 16.01 -8.03 8.69
C GLY A 50 14.80 -8.58 9.44
N LEU A 51 14.28 -7.81 10.38
CA LEU A 51 13.04 -8.11 11.08
C LEU A 51 11.85 -7.72 10.19
N PHE A 52 10.72 -8.38 10.39
CA PHE A 52 9.40 -8.02 9.83
C PHE A 52 8.32 -8.67 10.70
N HIS A 53 7.06 -8.27 10.56
CA HIS A 53 5.92 -8.72 11.35
C HIS A 53 6.03 -8.38 12.86
N HIS A 54 7.01 -8.89 13.61
CA HIS A 54 7.21 -8.58 15.03
C HIS A 54 7.94 -7.26 15.31
N ASP A 55 8.55 -6.67 14.29
CA ASP A 55 9.02 -5.28 14.29
C ASP A 55 8.86 -4.69 12.88
N LEU A 56 9.12 -3.38 12.74
CA LEU A 56 9.16 -2.68 11.47
C LEU A 56 10.39 -3.09 10.66
N ALA A 57 10.17 -3.48 9.40
CA ALA A 57 11.23 -3.88 8.49
C ALA A 57 12.03 -2.68 8.00
N PRO A 58 13.33 -2.80 7.68
CA PRO A 58 14.07 -1.73 6.99
C PRO A 58 13.34 -1.34 5.71
N SER A 59 13.05 -0.05 5.52
CA SER A 59 12.32 0.37 4.32
C SER A 59 13.22 0.41 3.07
N PRO A 60 12.63 0.33 1.87
CA PRO A 60 13.35 0.61 0.64
C PRO A 60 13.94 2.03 0.64
N LYS A 61 13.23 3.03 1.18
CA LYS A 61 13.74 4.41 1.27
C LYS A 61 14.90 4.57 2.24
N GLU A 62 14.86 3.91 3.39
CA GLU A 62 15.99 3.85 4.32
C GLU A 62 17.22 3.23 3.64
N CYS A 63 17.05 2.12 2.94
CA CYS A 63 18.11 1.46 2.18
C CYS A 63 18.65 2.33 1.05
N PHE A 64 17.78 3.10 0.38
CA PHE A 64 18.16 4.08 -0.62
C PHE A 64 18.94 5.25 -0.01
N ALA A 65 18.49 5.80 1.13
CA ALA A 65 19.19 6.87 1.84
C ALA A 65 20.58 6.43 2.32
N ALA A 66 20.72 5.19 2.76
CA ALA A 66 21.97 4.59 3.21
C ALA A 66 23.08 4.59 2.12
N LEU A 67 22.72 4.50 0.83
CA LEU A 67 23.67 4.60 -0.29
C LEU A 67 24.45 5.92 -0.28
N SER A 68 23.88 6.98 0.29
CA SER A 68 24.55 8.28 0.39
C SER A 68 25.66 8.31 1.44
N HIS A 69 25.72 7.32 2.34
CA HIS A 69 26.65 7.30 3.47
C HIS A 69 27.68 6.17 3.37
N ALA A 70 27.26 4.98 2.94
CA ALA A 70 28.12 3.80 2.86
C ALA A 70 27.92 3.02 1.57
N ARG A 71 28.87 2.13 1.30
CA ARG A 71 28.70 1.13 0.25
C ARG A 71 27.75 0.03 0.71
N MET A 72 26.65 -0.15 -0.01
CA MET A 72 25.58 -1.09 0.37
C MET A 72 25.66 -2.42 -0.38
N PHE A 73 25.49 -3.51 0.34
CA PHE A 73 25.47 -4.88 -0.18
C PHE A 73 24.28 -5.68 0.39
N GLY A 74 23.66 -6.53 -0.42
CA GLY A 74 22.45 -7.26 -0.05
C GLY A 74 22.46 -8.72 -0.52
N ALA A 75 22.00 -9.65 0.32
CA ALA A 75 21.96 -11.07 -0.02
C ALA A 75 20.92 -11.86 0.80
N SER A 76 20.63 -13.09 0.35
CA SER A 76 19.92 -14.17 1.07
C SER A 76 18.46 -13.93 1.47
N SER A 77 18.16 -12.94 2.30
CA SER A 77 16.87 -12.78 2.98
C SER A 77 16.31 -11.38 2.67
N MET A 78 15.91 -10.60 3.68
CA MET A 78 15.54 -9.18 3.53
C MET A 78 16.57 -8.38 2.72
N GLY A 79 17.86 -8.72 2.84
CA GLY A 79 18.92 -8.10 2.05
C GLY A 79 18.84 -8.34 0.55
N ALA A 80 18.30 -9.48 0.12
CA ALA A 80 18.04 -9.74 -1.30
C ALA A 80 16.89 -8.85 -1.81
N LEU A 81 15.81 -8.71 -1.04
CA LEU A 81 14.66 -7.86 -1.37
C LEU A 81 15.08 -6.40 -1.53
N ARG A 82 15.57 -5.78 -0.44
CA ARG A 82 16.03 -4.38 -0.41
C ARG A 82 17.14 -4.11 -1.43
N GLY A 83 18.05 -5.09 -1.58
CA GLY A 83 19.14 -5.02 -2.54
C GLY A 83 18.65 -4.97 -3.98
N VAL A 84 17.66 -5.79 -4.37
CA VAL A 84 17.08 -5.75 -5.72
C VAL A 84 16.28 -4.47 -5.94
N GLU A 85 15.49 -4.04 -4.96
CA GLU A 85 14.72 -2.80 -5.03
C GLU A 85 15.63 -1.58 -5.24
N CYS A 86 16.80 -1.54 -4.58
CA CYS A 86 17.75 -0.43 -4.64
C CYS A 86 18.91 -0.64 -5.64
N ALA A 87 18.97 -1.78 -6.34
CA ALA A 87 20.05 -2.11 -7.27
C ALA A 87 20.26 -1.05 -8.37
N PRO A 88 19.21 -0.45 -8.96
CA PRO A 88 19.37 0.62 -9.96
C PRO A 88 20.14 1.84 -9.45
N TYR A 89 20.26 2.01 -8.12
CA TYR A 89 20.91 3.14 -7.46
C TYR A 89 22.29 2.79 -6.88
N GLY A 90 22.81 1.59 -7.14
CA GLY A 90 24.14 1.17 -6.71
C GLY A 90 24.19 0.24 -5.50
N PHE A 91 23.03 -0.25 -5.03
CA PHE A 91 22.98 -1.30 -4.01
C PHE A 91 23.39 -2.64 -4.62
N ALA A 92 24.57 -3.15 -4.27
CA ALA A 92 25.11 -4.36 -4.88
C ALA A 92 24.47 -5.62 -4.28
N THR A 93 24.11 -6.60 -5.10
CA THR A 93 23.48 -7.84 -4.65
C THR A 93 24.36 -9.07 -4.86
N PHE A 94 24.26 -10.04 -3.95
CA PHE A 94 24.97 -11.31 -4.02
C PHE A 94 24.02 -12.49 -3.78
N GLY A 95 24.36 -13.64 -4.36
CA GLY A 95 23.64 -14.89 -4.15
C GLY A 95 22.60 -15.23 -5.21
N ALA A 96 22.10 -16.46 -5.17
CA ALA A 96 21.06 -16.96 -6.06
C ALA A 96 19.70 -16.33 -5.80
N ILE A 97 19.32 -16.10 -4.55
CA ILE A 97 18.02 -15.54 -4.16
C ILE A 97 17.86 -14.12 -4.73
N ALA A 98 18.89 -13.27 -4.60
CA ALA A 98 18.86 -11.94 -5.22
C ALA A 98 18.78 -12.00 -6.75
N ARG A 99 19.42 -13.00 -7.39
CA ARG A 99 19.27 -13.21 -8.84
C ARG A 99 17.88 -13.71 -9.22
N TRP A 100 17.25 -14.54 -8.39
CA TRP A 100 15.90 -15.03 -8.63
C TRP A 100 14.88 -13.90 -8.57
N TYR A 101 14.98 -13.00 -7.60
CA TYR A 101 14.16 -11.78 -7.56
C TYR A 101 14.45 -10.84 -8.74
N ALA A 102 15.72 -10.57 -9.04
CA ALA A 102 16.10 -9.68 -10.14
C ALA A 102 15.66 -10.20 -11.52
N ALA A 103 15.56 -11.52 -11.67
CA ALA A 103 15.08 -12.17 -12.88
C ALA A 103 13.57 -12.52 -12.83
N GLU A 104 12.86 -12.11 -11.77
CA GLU A 104 11.43 -12.37 -11.57
C GLU A 104 11.05 -13.87 -11.67
N ILE A 105 11.99 -14.74 -11.29
CA ILE A 105 11.75 -16.19 -11.09
C ILE A 105 10.90 -16.39 -9.83
N ILE A 106 11.08 -15.50 -8.85
CA ILE A 106 10.25 -15.37 -7.65
C ILE A 106 9.90 -13.89 -7.46
N ASP A 107 8.72 -13.64 -6.91
CA ASP A 107 8.18 -12.30 -6.68
C ASP A 107 7.52 -12.14 -5.29
N GLY A 108 7.19 -13.23 -4.61
CA GLY A 108 6.59 -13.21 -3.28
C GLY A 108 7.52 -12.70 -2.18
N ASP A 109 7.03 -11.88 -1.25
CA ASP A 109 7.77 -11.55 -0.01
C ASP A 109 7.82 -12.76 0.94
N ASP A 110 6.83 -13.65 0.87
CA ASP A 110 6.75 -14.90 1.63
C ASP A 110 7.87 -15.90 1.29
N GLU A 111 8.53 -15.71 0.15
CA GLU A 111 9.60 -16.56 -0.35
C GLU A 111 10.76 -16.68 0.65
N VAL A 112 11.13 -15.56 1.28
CA VAL A 112 12.22 -15.49 2.27
C VAL A 112 11.73 -15.40 3.71
N ALA A 113 10.42 -15.28 3.92
CA ALA A 113 9.76 -15.20 5.21
C ALA A 113 9.86 -16.54 5.97
N LEU A 114 10.12 -16.45 7.28
CA LEU A 114 10.11 -17.56 8.22
C LEU A 114 9.88 -17.04 9.64
N LEU A 115 9.39 -17.88 10.53
CA LEU A 115 9.28 -17.58 11.96
C LEU A 115 10.65 -17.71 12.62
N THR A 116 11.03 -16.71 13.41
CA THR A 116 12.28 -16.71 14.18
C THR A 116 12.01 -16.63 15.67
N HIS A 117 12.85 -17.29 16.47
CA HIS A 117 12.87 -17.09 17.91
C HIS A 117 13.27 -15.64 18.25
N PRO A 118 12.53 -14.90 19.09
CA PRO A 118 12.71 -13.46 19.25
C PRO A 118 14.08 -13.05 19.81
N GLN A 119 14.67 -13.84 20.72
CA GLN A 119 15.97 -13.53 21.33
C GLN A 119 17.17 -14.12 20.58
N THR A 120 17.08 -15.36 20.10
CA THR A 120 18.23 -16.04 19.46
C THR A 120 18.27 -15.83 17.95
N HIS A 121 17.16 -15.36 17.36
CA HIS A 121 16.94 -15.26 15.91
C HIS A 121 17.08 -16.59 15.16
N ALA A 122 17.01 -17.72 15.87
CA ALA A 122 17.02 -19.04 15.25
C ALA A 122 15.76 -19.24 14.41
N ALA A 123 15.92 -19.82 13.22
CA ALA A 123 14.78 -20.18 12.38
C ALA A 123 13.96 -21.29 13.04
N MET A 124 12.65 -21.09 13.15
CA MET A 124 11.68 -22.06 13.66
C MET A 124 10.90 -22.73 12.53
N THR A 125 10.83 -22.09 11.36
CA THR A 125 10.14 -22.59 10.16
C THR A 125 11.02 -22.52 8.92
N VAL A 126 10.54 -23.10 7.82
CA VAL A 126 11.25 -23.21 6.55
C VAL A 126 10.78 -22.11 5.59
N PRO A 127 11.70 -21.32 4.98
CA PRO A 127 11.35 -20.36 3.94
C PRO A 127 11.15 -21.07 2.60
N LEU A 128 10.25 -20.56 1.76
CA LEU A 128 9.87 -21.21 0.50
C LEU A 128 11.04 -21.28 -0.51
N VAL A 129 11.96 -20.32 -0.51
CA VAL A 129 13.19 -20.39 -1.34
C VAL A 129 14.03 -21.64 -1.07
N ASN A 130 14.06 -22.13 0.18
CA ASN A 130 14.78 -23.36 0.50
C ASN A 130 14.05 -24.57 -0.08
N VAL A 131 12.71 -24.59 -0.03
CA VAL A 131 11.89 -25.65 -0.65
C VAL A 131 12.11 -25.70 -2.16
N ARG A 132 12.10 -24.54 -2.84
CA ARG A 132 12.41 -24.43 -4.28
C ARG A 132 13.80 -24.96 -4.60
N TYR A 133 14.79 -24.65 -3.76
CA TYR A 133 16.15 -25.14 -3.94
C TYR A 133 16.25 -26.66 -3.78
N VAL A 134 15.58 -27.25 -2.79
CA VAL A 134 15.49 -28.71 -2.62
C VAL A 134 14.81 -29.35 -3.84
N ALA A 135 13.71 -28.77 -4.33
CA ALA A 135 13.04 -29.26 -5.53
C ALA A 135 13.97 -29.23 -6.75
N TRP A 136 14.74 -28.16 -6.92
CA TRP A 136 15.75 -28.05 -7.99
C TRP A 136 16.86 -29.10 -7.86
N LEU A 137 17.39 -29.33 -6.65
CA LEU A 137 18.38 -30.38 -6.40
C LEU A 137 17.81 -31.77 -6.71
N ALA A 138 16.56 -32.02 -6.32
CA ALA A 138 15.88 -33.29 -6.55
C ALA A 138 15.70 -33.58 -8.04
N VAL A 139 15.32 -32.58 -8.85
CA VAL A 139 15.26 -32.72 -10.31
C VAL A 139 16.64 -33.03 -10.89
N ARG A 140 17.68 -32.33 -10.45
CA ARG A 140 19.06 -32.59 -10.92
C ARG A 140 19.58 -33.97 -10.54
N ARG A 141 19.07 -34.56 -9.46
CA ARG A 141 19.40 -35.92 -9.00
C ARG A 141 18.42 -36.98 -9.51
N ALA A 142 17.51 -36.61 -10.42
CA ALA A 142 16.46 -37.47 -10.95
C ALA A 142 15.57 -38.13 -9.87
N LEU A 143 15.41 -37.47 -8.73
CA LEU A 143 14.51 -37.88 -7.63
C LEU A 143 13.08 -37.39 -7.84
N LEU A 144 12.92 -36.30 -8.60
CA LEU A 144 11.63 -35.75 -9.04
C LEU A 144 11.73 -35.42 -10.52
N SER A 145 10.64 -35.61 -11.24
CA SER A 145 10.40 -34.95 -12.52
C SER A 145 10.18 -33.44 -12.33
N ALA A 146 10.23 -32.69 -13.43
CA ALA A 146 9.95 -31.26 -13.39
C ALA A 146 8.51 -30.96 -12.92
N ASP A 147 7.55 -31.85 -13.21
CA ASP A 147 6.14 -31.67 -12.87
C ASP A 147 5.89 -31.97 -11.39
N GLU A 148 6.47 -33.05 -10.87
CA GLU A 148 6.43 -33.36 -9.43
C GLU A 148 7.11 -32.27 -8.60
N ALA A 149 8.22 -31.70 -9.08
CA ALA A 149 8.88 -30.58 -8.40
C ALA A 149 8.00 -29.32 -8.36
N ARG A 150 7.28 -29.00 -9.45
CA ARG A 150 6.33 -27.87 -9.46
C ARG A 150 5.17 -28.10 -8.50
N ALA A 151 4.60 -29.32 -8.49
CA ALA A 151 3.54 -29.68 -7.56
C ALA A 151 4.02 -29.61 -6.10
N PHE A 152 5.18 -30.19 -5.78
CA PHE A 152 5.78 -30.14 -4.45
C PHE A 152 5.96 -28.71 -3.93
N VAL A 153 6.45 -27.79 -4.78
CA VAL A 153 6.62 -26.37 -4.43
C VAL A 153 5.26 -25.69 -4.23
N ALA A 154 4.29 -25.94 -5.12
CA ALA A 154 2.95 -25.33 -5.03
C ALA A 154 2.22 -25.74 -3.75
N GLU A 155 2.25 -27.02 -3.40
CA GLU A 155 1.66 -27.54 -2.17
C GLU A 155 2.37 -27.00 -0.92
N SER A 156 3.71 -26.94 -0.95
CA SER A 156 4.49 -26.38 0.17
C SER A 156 4.28 -24.87 0.34
N ARG A 157 3.97 -24.15 -0.76
CA ARG A 157 3.64 -22.72 -0.75
C ARG A 157 2.28 -22.47 -0.07
N ALA A 158 1.33 -23.40 -0.18
CA ALA A 158 0.02 -23.28 0.47
C ALA A 158 0.08 -23.40 2.00
N ILE A 159 1.18 -23.93 2.56
CA ILE A 159 1.43 -23.94 3.99
C ILE A 159 1.88 -22.54 4.43
N TYR A 160 1.14 -21.95 5.38
CA TYR A 160 1.46 -20.63 5.94
C TYR A 160 2.91 -20.58 6.45
N TYR A 161 3.62 -19.49 6.17
CA TYR A 161 5.07 -19.44 6.36
C TYR A 161 5.50 -19.64 7.83
N MET A 162 4.61 -19.34 8.80
CA MET A 162 4.85 -19.58 10.23
C MET A 162 4.63 -21.03 10.67
N GLU A 163 4.08 -21.87 9.82
CA GLU A 163 3.77 -23.27 10.11
C GLU A 163 4.61 -24.23 9.24
N ARG A 164 5.30 -23.70 8.24
CA ARG A 164 6.06 -24.48 7.27
C ARG A 164 7.22 -25.23 7.91
N SER A 165 7.16 -26.55 7.92
CA SER A 165 8.25 -27.45 8.33
C SER A 165 8.67 -28.34 7.17
N TRP A 166 9.87 -28.94 7.25
CA TRP A 166 10.31 -29.90 6.24
C TRP A 166 9.41 -31.13 6.19
N GLU A 167 8.99 -31.61 7.35
CA GLU A 167 8.07 -32.74 7.49
C GLU A 167 6.73 -32.45 6.79
N ALA A 168 6.16 -31.27 7.01
CA ALA A 168 4.93 -30.86 6.34
C ALA A 168 5.12 -30.73 4.82
N CYS A 169 6.18 -30.06 4.36
CA CYS A 169 6.46 -29.92 2.93
C CYS A 169 6.63 -31.29 2.25
N ILE A 170 7.48 -32.16 2.82
CA ILE A 170 7.85 -33.45 2.22
C ILE A 170 6.68 -34.43 2.19
N ALA A 171 5.66 -34.25 3.03
CA ALA A 171 4.42 -35.01 2.93
C ALA A 171 3.73 -34.86 1.56
N HIS A 172 3.93 -33.74 0.87
CA HIS A 172 3.38 -33.50 -0.48
C HIS A 172 4.25 -34.07 -1.62
N ALA A 173 5.44 -34.60 -1.33
CA ALA A 173 6.29 -35.24 -2.33
C ALA A 173 5.88 -36.71 -2.59
N PRO A 174 6.21 -37.28 -3.77
CA PRO A 174 6.04 -38.70 -4.06
C PRO A 174 6.68 -39.58 -2.99
N ALA A 175 5.95 -40.61 -2.53
CA ALA A 175 6.34 -41.43 -1.39
C ALA A 175 7.76 -42.01 -1.49
N LEU A 176 8.15 -42.46 -2.68
CA LEU A 176 9.47 -43.05 -2.95
C LEU A 176 10.63 -42.03 -2.81
N SER A 177 10.36 -40.74 -2.99
CA SER A 177 11.37 -39.68 -2.97
C SER A 177 11.49 -39.00 -1.61
N ARG A 178 10.53 -39.20 -0.68
CA ARG A 178 10.42 -38.46 0.59
C ARG A 178 11.67 -38.56 1.46
N THR A 179 12.22 -39.76 1.65
CA THR A 179 13.41 -39.96 2.49
C THR A 179 14.63 -39.26 1.90
N ALA A 180 14.85 -39.36 0.59
CA ALA A 180 15.96 -38.71 -0.08
C ALA A 180 15.81 -37.18 -0.09
N LEU A 181 14.59 -36.67 -0.27
CA LEU A 181 14.27 -35.25 -0.17
C LEU A 181 14.53 -34.69 1.23
N LEU A 182 14.16 -35.44 2.28
CA LEU A 182 14.42 -35.04 3.67
C LEU A 182 15.91 -34.95 3.98
N ASP A 183 16.70 -35.89 3.45
CA ASP A 183 18.15 -35.87 3.59
C ASP A 183 18.77 -34.65 2.88
N ILE A 184 18.37 -34.38 1.63
CA ILE A 184 18.78 -33.17 0.90
C ILE A 184 18.41 -31.92 1.67
N ALA A 185 17.16 -31.84 2.14
CA ALA A 185 16.64 -30.68 2.85
C ALA A 185 17.44 -30.34 4.11
N ARG A 186 17.82 -31.35 4.89
CA ARG A 186 18.55 -31.17 6.16
C ARG A 186 20.04 -30.88 5.97
N ASN A 187 20.67 -31.46 4.96
CA ASN A 187 22.13 -31.40 4.81
C ASN A 187 22.59 -30.34 3.80
N GLU A 188 21.78 -30.06 2.78
CA GLU A 188 22.17 -29.24 1.62
C GLU A 188 21.11 -28.20 1.24
N GLY A 189 19.90 -28.25 1.81
CA GLY A 189 18.73 -27.49 1.36
C GLY A 189 18.67 -26.01 1.78
N ASP A 190 19.60 -25.54 2.60
CA ASP A 190 19.59 -24.17 3.12
C ASP A 190 20.22 -23.17 2.14
N LEU A 191 19.44 -22.75 1.14
CA LEU A 191 19.87 -21.78 0.14
C LEU A 191 20.19 -20.41 0.76
N LYS A 192 19.42 -19.98 1.76
CA LYS A 192 19.69 -18.72 2.48
C LYS A 192 21.09 -18.75 3.09
N ARG A 193 21.48 -19.85 3.76
CA ARG A 193 22.84 -20.01 4.29
C ARG A 193 23.91 -20.08 3.22
N HIS A 194 23.65 -20.74 2.10
CA HIS A 194 24.58 -20.73 0.96
C HIS A 194 24.83 -19.33 0.42
N ASP A 195 23.77 -18.54 0.24
CA ASP A 195 23.86 -17.16 -0.23
C ASP A 195 24.56 -16.24 0.76
N ALA A 196 24.25 -16.37 2.06
CA ALA A 196 24.91 -15.62 3.11
C ALA A 196 26.44 -15.87 3.12
N ARG A 197 26.87 -17.14 3.06
CA ARG A 197 28.30 -17.50 2.99
C ARG A 197 28.96 -17.05 1.69
N PHE A 198 28.23 -17.06 0.58
CA PHE A 198 28.70 -16.51 -0.69
C PHE A 198 28.88 -14.98 -0.61
N ALA A 199 27.97 -14.27 0.05
CA ALA A 199 28.04 -12.83 0.26
C ALA A 199 29.25 -12.42 1.09
N LEU A 200 29.58 -13.15 2.17
CA LEU A 200 30.79 -12.89 2.98
C LEU A 200 32.10 -12.93 2.16
N ARG A 201 32.22 -13.89 1.24
CA ARG A 201 33.38 -13.98 0.34
C ARG A 201 33.38 -12.89 -0.73
N SER A 202 32.18 -12.53 -1.21
CA SER A 202 32.01 -11.55 -2.28
C SER A 202 32.25 -10.12 -1.79
N VAL A 203 31.79 -9.79 -0.58
CA VAL A 203 31.98 -8.46 0.01
C VAL A 203 33.46 -8.15 0.27
N GLN A 204 34.25 -9.12 0.74
CA GLN A 204 35.70 -8.93 0.91
C GLN A 204 36.40 -8.56 -0.41
N ARG A 205 36.06 -9.25 -1.50
CA ARG A 205 36.58 -8.93 -2.84
C ARG A 205 36.08 -7.58 -3.33
N ALA A 206 34.84 -7.23 -3.02
CA ALA A 206 34.24 -5.97 -3.40
C ALA A 206 34.95 -4.81 -2.69
N LEU A 207 35.18 -4.91 -1.38
CA LEU A 207 35.86 -3.90 -0.55
C LEU A 207 37.31 -3.65 -0.95
N ALA A 208 37.98 -4.61 -1.59
CA ALA A 208 39.32 -4.41 -2.15
C ALA A 208 39.34 -3.46 -3.36
N ARG A 209 38.18 -3.19 -3.99
CA ARG A 209 38.06 -2.25 -5.12
C ARG A 209 37.81 -0.84 -4.61
N PRO A 210 38.42 0.19 -5.23
CA PRO A 210 38.08 1.58 -4.95
C PRO A 210 36.57 1.78 -5.12
N TRP A 211 35.98 2.57 -4.23
CA TRP A 211 34.59 3.00 -4.32
C TRP A 211 34.56 4.48 -4.01
N ARG A 212 33.89 5.26 -4.86
CA ARG A 212 33.56 6.64 -4.58
C ARG A 212 32.05 6.80 -4.59
N ARG A 213 31.55 7.60 -3.66
CA ARG A 213 30.13 7.97 -3.62
C ARG A 213 29.65 8.58 -4.94
N ASP A 214 30.53 9.35 -5.60
CA ASP A 214 30.24 9.97 -6.90
C ASP A 214 30.11 8.96 -8.05
N ASP A 215 30.49 7.70 -7.84
CA ASP A 215 30.32 6.61 -8.82
C ASP A 215 28.90 6.02 -8.78
N LEU A 216 28.07 6.40 -7.81
CA LEU A 216 26.71 5.89 -7.70
C LEU A 216 25.88 6.36 -8.92
N PRO A 217 25.06 5.49 -9.51
CA PRO A 217 24.15 5.89 -10.57
C PRO A 217 23.30 7.07 -10.09
N ALA A 218 23.30 8.16 -10.85
CA ALA A 218 22.36 9.24 -10.60
C ALA A 218 20.96 8.64 -10.58
N PRO A 219 20.15 8.88 -9.52
CA PRO A 219 18.76 8.45 -9.50
C PRO A 219 18.13 8.98 -10.78
N THR A 220 17.72 8.05 -11.66
CA THR A 220 17.66 8.31 -13.10
C THR A 220 17.09 9.69 -13.43
N ALA A 221 17.87 10.53 -14.10
CA ALA A 221 17.41 11.79 -14.72
C ALA A 221 16.24 11.61 -15.72
N ARG A 222 15.80 10.36 -15.96
CA ARG A 222 14.71 9.96 -16.85
C ARG A 222 13.35 10.51 -16.44
N PHE A 223 13.10 10.74 -15.15
CA PHE A 223 11.81 11.26 -14.67
C PHE A 223 11.56 12.70 -15.14
N ALA A 224 12.55 13.59 -14.99
CA ALA A 224 12.41 15.02 -15.25
C ALA A 224 12.40 15.37 -16.75
N ALA A 225 13.07 14.57 -17.59
CA ALA A 225 13.21 14.85 -19.01
C ALA A 225 11.96 14.54 -19.86
N SER A 226 10.96 13.83 -19.31
CA SER A 226 9.79 13.34 -20.07
C SER A 226 8.52 14.18 -19.94
N LEU A 227 8.54 15.26 -19.14
CA LEU A 227 7.34 16.02 -18.83
C LEU A 227 7.48 17.45 -19.37
N ALA A 228 7.13 17.63 -20.65
CA ALA A 228 6.91 18.96 -21.19
C ALA A 228 5.78 19.61 -20.39
N ARG A 229 5.99 20.84 -19.89
CA ARG A 229 4.94 21.58 -19.20
C ARG A 229 3.75 21.72 -20.14
N ARG A 230 2.57 21.29 -19.69
CA ARG A 230 1.33 21.43 -20.46
C ARG A 230 0.32 22.28 -19.72
N ASP A 231 -0.48 23.02 -20.48
CA ASP A 231 -1.69 23.59 -19.92
C ASP A 231 -2.76 22.49 -19.81
N THR A 232 -3.57 22.54 -18.76
CA THR A 232 -4.70 21.61 -18.66
C THR A 232 -5.78 22.04 -19.65
N SER A 233 -6.35 21.07 -20.34
CA SER A 233 -7.52 21.29 -21.20
C SER A 233 -8.79 21.19 -20.36
N PRO A 234 -9.87 21.90 -20.73
CA PRO A 234 -11.18 21.66 -20.11
C PRO A 234 -11.55 20.19 -20.21
N ILE A 235 -11.98 19.59 -19.10
CA ILE A 235 -12.40 18.19 -19.05
C ILE A 235 -13.78 18.09 -19.67
N VAL A 236 -13.90 17.32 -20.74
CA VAL A 236 -15.18 16.99 -21.39
C VAL A 236 -15.49 15.53 -21.11
N LEU A 237 -16.55 15.30 -20.33
CA LEU A 237 -16.99 13.94 -20.03
C LEU A 237 -17.67 13.32 -21.26
N PRO A 238 -17.35 12.06 -21.60
CA PRO A 238 -17.98 11.38 -22.72
C PRO A 238 -19.45 11.05 -22.41
N ALA A 239 -20.26 10.90 -23.45
CA ALA A 239 -21.67 10.51 -23.28
C ALA A 239 -21.84 9.06 -22.79
N THR A 240 -20.94 8.19 -23.24
CA THR A 240 -20.91 6.75 -22.94
C THR A 240 -19.47 6.30 -22.75
N MET A 241 -19.28 5.36 -21.84
CA MET A 241 -18.06 4.63 -21.62
C MET A 241 -18.41 3.25 -21.04
N PRO A 242 -18.65 2.24 -21.89
CA PRO A 242 -18.99 0.90 -21.42
C PRO A 242 -17.92 0.34 -20.49
N LYS A 243 -18.35 -0.35 -19.43
CA LYS A 243 -17.46 -1.05 -18.52
C LYS A 243 -16.91 -2.30 -19.17
N ALA A 244 -15.67 -2.64 -18.84
CA ALA A 244 -15.08 -3.89 -19.26
C ALA A 244 -15.82 -5.08 -18.61
N PRO A 245 -16.05 -6.18 -19.35
CA PRO A 245 -16.71 -7.36 -18.80
C PRO A 245 -16.04 -7.85 -17.52
N GLY A 246 -16.85 -8.16 -16.50
CA GLY A 246 -16.37 -8.65 -15.20
C GLY A 246 -15.73 -7.57 -14.31
N THR A 247 -15.87 -6.29 -14.66
CA THR A 247 -15.41 -5.16 -13.83
C THR A 247 -16.58 -4.29 -13.42
N TYR A 248 -16.49 -3.70 -12.22
CA TYR A 248 -17.53 -2.79 -11.72
C TYR A 248 -17.26 -1.32 -12.09
N ASP A 249 -15.98 -0.94 -12.30
CA ASP A 249 -15.54 0.45 -12.36
C ASP A 249 -14.44 0.71 -13.41
N ARG A 250 -14.19 -0.22 -14.34
CA ARG A 250 -13.12 -0.08 -15.36
C ARG A 250 -13.67 0.00 -16.75
N ALA A 251 -13.06 0.83 -17.58
CA ALA A 251 -13.38 0.89 -19.01
C ALA A 251 -12.61 -0.16 -19.85
N VAL A 252 -11.54 -0.73 -19.29
CA VAL A 252 -10.71 -1.73 -19.96
C VAL A 252 -10.41 -2.92 -19.04
N PRO A 253 -10.18 -4.13 -19.58
CA PRO A 253 -9.75 -5.27 -18.77
C PRO A 253 -8.37 -5.05 -18.13
N PHE A 254 -8.13 -5.64 -16.95
CA PHE A 254 -6.84 -5.53 -16.26
C PHE A 254 -5.64 -5.91 -17.13
N ALA A 255 -5.77 -6.90 -18.02
CA ALA A 255 -4.71 -7.30 -18.94
C ALA A 255 -4.18 -6.13 -19.80
N GLN A 256 -5.05 -5.21 -20.20
CA GLN A 256 -4.67 -4.04 -20.99
C GLN A 256 -3.90 -3.01 -20.14
N THR A 257 -4.31 -2.83 -18.88
CA THR A 257 -3.57 -1.99 -17.91
C THR A 257 -2.20 -2.58 -17.59
N LEU A 258 -2.12 -3.89 -17.39
CA LEU A 258 -0.87 -4.59 -17.10
C LEU A 258 0.12 -4.58 -18.27
N ALA A 259 -0.36 -4.48 -19.51
CA ALA A 259 0.51 -4.29 -20.67
C ALA A 259 1.36 -3.00 -20.58
N LEU A 260 0.95 -2.03 -19.77
CA LEU A 260 1.69 -0.77 -19.53
C LEU A 260 2.82 -0.93 -18.50
N LEU A 261 2.85 -2.03 -17.73
CA LEU A 261 3.79 -2.21 -16.63
C LEU A 261 5.27 -1.96 -17.02
N PRO A 262 5.80 -2.46 -18.15
CA PRO A 262 7.20 -2.20 -18.53
C PRO A 262 7.49 -0.70 -18.70
N GLU A 263 6.54 0.05 -19.27
CA GLU A 263 6.64 1.49 -19.47
C GLU A 263 6.54 2.24 -18.14
N LEU A 264 5.56 1.89 -17.30
CA LEU A 264 5.37 2.51 -15.99
C LEU A 264 6.57 2.27 -15.08
N ARG A 265 7.16 1.06 -15.09
CA ARG A 265 8.42 0.79 -14.36
C ARG A 265 9.56 1.66 -14.83
N ARG A 266 9.74 1.78 -16.15
CA ARG A 266 10.81 2.58 -16.73
C ARG A 266 10.65 4.07 -16.40
N ARG A 267 9.42 4.59 -16.49
CA ARG A 267 9.12 6.01 -16.32
C ARG A 267 9.04 6.44 -14.85
N TYR A 268 8.42 5.61 -14.02
CA TYR A 268 8.12 5.92 -12.62
C TYR A 268 9.04 5.22 -11.62
N GLY A 269 10.07 4.52 -12.10
CA GLY A 269 11.11 3.89 -11.29
C GLY A 269 10.57 2.83 -10.34
N ILE A 270 9.51 2.13 -10.74
CA ILE A 270 9.00 0.96 -10.03
C ILE A 270 10.03 -0.17 -10.22
N THR A 271 10.84 -0.41 -9.20
CA THR A 271 11.97 -1.35 -9.30
C THR A 271 11.53 -2.79 -9.09
N ARG A 272 10.49 -3.00 -8.29
CA ARG A 272 9.93 -4.31 -7.97
C ARG A 272 8.41 -4.23 -7.82
N VAL A 273 7.72 -5.27 -8.27
CA VAL A 273 6.32 -5.55 -7.93
C VAL A 273 6.32 -6.89 -7.19
N ALA A 274 5.74 -6.92 -5.99
CA ALA A 274 5.77 -8.06 -5.09
C ALA A 274 4.39 -8.67 -4.92
N ASP A 275 4.33 -10.01 -4.87
CA ASP A 275 3.18 -10.71 -4.31
C ASP A 275 3.32 -10.71 -2.78
N THR A 276 2.33 -10.16 -2.08
CA THR A 276 2.30 -10.11 -0.61
C THR A 276 1.20 -11.00 -0.02
N THR A 277 0.47 -11.71 -0.87
CA THR A 277 -0.72 -12.49 -0.51
C THR A 277 -0.44 -13.47 0.62
N LEU A 278 0.63 -14.25 0.49
CA LEU A 278 0.96 -15.33 1.43
C LEU A 278 1.83 -14.89 2.61
N LEU A 279 1.96 -13.58 2.83
CA LEU A 279 2.34 -13.06 4.14
C LEU A 279 1.21 -13.23 5.16
N ASP A 280 -0.04 -13.37 4.71
CA ASP A 280 -1.18 -13.77 5.56
C ASP A 280 -1.66 -15.19 5.20
N ARG A 281 -2.63 -15.71 5.95
CA ARG A 281 -3.23 -17.06 5.75
C ARG A 281 -4.27 -17.11 4.63
N THR A 282 -4.66 -15.98 4.07
CA THR A 282 -5.70 -15.90 3.04
C THR A 282 -5.11 -16.05 1.64
N SER A 283 -5.90 -16.57 0.69
CA SER A 283 -5.51 -16.57 -0.73
C SER A 283 -5.93 -15.31 -1.49
N ILE A 284 -6.42 -14.28 -0.78
CA ILE A 284 -6.95 -13.05 -1.38
C ILE A 284 -5.80 -12.18 -1.89
N PRO A 285 -5.75 -11.86 -3.20
CA PRO A 285 -4.61 -11.18 -3.80
C PRO A 285 -4.29 -9.80 -3.20
N THR A 286 -3.06 -9.65 -2.71
CA THR A 286 -2.45 -8.37 -2.33
C THR A 286 -1.06 -8.26 -2.93
N HIS A 287 -0.69 -7.08 -3.42
CA HIS A 287 0.61 -6.84 -4.06
C HIS A 287 1.20 -5.50 -3.61
N SER A 288 2.50 -5.32 -3.73
CA SER A 288 3.15 -4.02 -3.49
C SER A 288 4.05 -3.61 -4.66
N ALA A 289 4.06 -2.32 -5.00
CA ALA A 289 4.97 -1.71 -5.96
C ALA A 289 6.00 -0.83 -5.22
N PHE A 290 7.28 -1.00 -5.53
CA PHE A 290 8.39 -0.37 -4.83
C PHE A 290 9.06 0.72 -5.67
N VAL A 291 9.15 1.93 -5.13
CA VAL A 291 9.81 3.09 -5.74
C VAL A 291 10.74 3.74 -4.71
N PRO A 292 11.97 3.20 -4.51
CA PRO A 292 12.86 3.70 -3.45
C PRO A 292 13.26 5.18 -3.60
N HIS A 293 13.35 5.67 -4.84
CA HIS A 293 13.63 7.08 -5.12
C HIS A 293 12.34 7.90 -5.37
N SER A 294 11.25 7.56 -4.68
CA SER A 294 10.00 8.30 -4.80
C SER A 294 10.10 9.70 -4.15
N PRO A 295 9.69 10.79 -4.83
CA PRO A 295 9.48 12.12 -4.24
C PRO A 295 8.35 12.19 -3.21
N ASP A 296 7.49 11.18 -3.15
CA ASP A 296 6.50 11.03 -2.10
C ASP A 296 7.19 10.86 -0.74
N LEU A 297 6.42 10.83 0.34
CA LEU A 297 6.89 10.36 1.64
C LEU A 297 7.02 8.84 1.65
N LEU A 298 6.14 8.12 0.94
CA LEU A 298 6.17 6.66 0.81
C LEU A 298 7.02 6.15 -0.36
N GLY A 299 7.64 4.98 -0.19
CA GLY A 299 8.35 4.24 -1.24
C GLY A 299 7.68 2.91 -1.60
N VAL A 300 6.57 2.57 -0.95
CA VAL A 300 5.82 1.32 -1.10
C VAL A 300 4.34 1.65 -1.31
N TYR A 301 3.78 1.16 -2.42
CA TYR A 301 2.39 1.37 -2.82
C TYR A 301 1.69 0.03 -2.90
N ASN A 302 0.45 -0.07 -2.42
CA ASN A 302 -0.18 -1.36 -2.17
C ASN A 302 -1.42 -1.55 -3.03
N GLY A 303 -1.49 -2.71 -3.66
CA GLY A 303 -2.59 -3.13 -4.50
C GLY A 303 -3.39 -4.24 -3.87
N LYS A 304 -4.67 -4.28 -4.25
CA LYS A 304 -5.66 -5.21 -3.74
C LYS A 304 -6.66 -5.56 -4.82
N GLY A 305 -7.22 -6.75 -4.77
CA GLY A 305 -8.25 -7.18 -5.70
C GLY A 305 -8.67 -8.63 -5.48
N ILE A 306 -9.76 -9.03 -6.15
CA ILE A 306 -10.23 -10.42 -6.15
C ILE A 306 -9.44 -11.33 -7.10
N THR A 307 -8.65 -10.73 -8.01
CA THR A 307 -7.73 -11.43 -8.91
C THR A 307 -6.31 -10.90 -8.74
N ARG A 308 -5.32 -11.72 -9.09
CA ARG A 308 -3.90 -11.34 -9.09
C ARG A 308 -3.66 -10.14 -10.01
N GLU A 309 -4.27 -10.15 -11.19
CA GLU A 309 -4.16 -9.06 -12.17
C GLU A 309 -4.73 -7.75 -11.61
N GLY A 310 -5.86 -7.80 -10.91
CA GLY A 310 -6.46 -6.63 -10.27
C GLY A 310 -5.58 -6.05 -9.17
N ALA A 311 -5.00 -6.91 -8.33
CA ALA A 311 -4.08 -6.47 -7.27
C ALA A 311 -2.80 -5.83 -7.84
N ILE A 312 -2.20 -6.41 -8.88
CA ILE A 312 -1.02 -5.80 -9.54
C ILE A 312 -1.38 -4.47 -10.18
N ALA A 313 -2.49 -4.40 -10.92
CA ALA A 313 -2.93 -3.17 -11.57
C ALA A 313 -3.17 -2.07 -10.52
N SER A 314 -3.81 -2.40 -9.40
CA SER A 314 -4.02 -1.48 -8.27
C SER A 314 -2.70 -0.93 -7.72
N ALA A 315 -1.70 -1.79 -7.43
CA ALA A 315 -0.41 -1.35 -6.86
C ALA A 315 0.37 -0.44 -7.80
N VAL A 316 0.39 -0.79 -9.10
CA VAL A 316 1.18 -0.10 -10.11
C VAL A 316 0.54 1.23 -10.50
N MET A 317 -0.80 1.26 -10.59
CA MET A 317 -1.55 2.49 -10.87
C MET A 317 -1.46 3.46 -9.70
N GLU A 318 -1.54 3.00 -8.44
CA GLU A 318 -1.25 3.83 -7.27
C GLU A 318 0.18 4.38 -7.32
N ALA A 319 1.19 3.53 -7.56
CA ALA A 319 2.58 4.01 -7.66
C ALA A 319 2.75 5.10 -8.73
N GLY A 320 2.16 4.91 -9.91
CA GLY A 320 2.19 5.89 -11.01
C GLY A 320 1.45 7.19 -10.66
N GLU A 321 0.26 7.08 -10.07
CA GLU A 321 -0.53 8.20 -9.57
C GLU A 321 0.26 9.07 -8.60
N ARG A 322 0.89 8.45 -7.60
CA ARG A 322 1.68 9.13 -6.58
C ARG A 322 2.91 9.82 -7.19
N GLN A 323 3.57 9.19 -8.17
CA GLN A 323 4.69 9.82 -8.88
C GLN A 323 4.28 11.00 -9.75
N ILE A 324 3.12 10.92 -10.41
CA ILE A 324 2.58 11.99 -11.24
C ILE A 324 2.12 13.15 -10.35
N GLY A 325 1.39 12.86 -9.28
CA GLY A 325 0.87 13.84 -8.33
C GLY A 325 1.95 14.59 -7.56
N ALA A 326 3.12 13.99 -7.35
CA ALA A 326 4.27 14.63 -6.70
C ALA A 326 5.11 15.52 -7.62
N ARG A 327 4.92 15.43 -8.95
CA ARG A 327 5.75 16.13 -9.96
C ARG A 327 4.92 16.55 -11.17
N ALA A 328 3.80 17.21 -10.94
CA ALA A 328 2.89 17.61 -12.01
C ALA A 328 3.55 18.69 -12.90
N ALA A 329 3.85 18.34 -14.15
CA ALA A 329 4.45 19.29 -15.11
C ALA A 329 3.37 20.15 -15.78
N LEU A 330 2.84 21.11 -15.02
CA LEU A 330 1.76 21.98 -15.45
C LEU A 330 2.26 23.39 -15.75
N VAL A 331 1.51 24.10 -16.61
CA VAL A 331 1.69 25.54 -16.82
C VAL A 331 1.11 26.29 -15.61
N LEU A 332 1.99 26.99 -14.90
CA LEU A 332 1.65 27.75 -13.71
C LEU A 332 1.27 29.18 -14.06
N ARG A 333 0.26 29.71 -13.38
CA ARG A 333 -0.20 31.11 -13.45
C ARG A 333 -0.19 31.71 -12.05
N ARG A 334 0.04 33.00 -11.95
CA ARG A 334 0.05 33.69 -10.65
C ARG A 334 -1.30 34.34 -10.41
N GLU A 335 -1.98 33.95 -9.35
CA GLU A 335 -3.32 34.44 -9.00
C GLU A 335 -3.36 34.88 -7.53
N LEU A 336 -4.18 35.89 -7.24
CA LEU A 336 -4.46 36.30 -5.87
C LEU A 336 -5.45 35.30 -5.24
N LEU A 337 -5.10 34.71 -4.09
CA LEU A 337 -5.95 33.70 -3.45
C LEU A 337 -7.36 34.19 -3.12
N ARG A 338 -7.51 35.47 -2.77
CA ARG A 338 -8.82 36.11 -2.57
C ARG A 338 -9.70 36.03 -3.81
N SER A 339 -9.14 36.19 -5.01
CA SER A 339 -9.88 36.07 -6.28
C SER A 339 -10.21 34.61 -6.60
N VAL A 340 -9.33 33.67 -6.26
CA VAL A 340 -9.61 32.23 -6.38
C VAL A 340 -10.75 31.80 -5.46
N ALA A 341 -10.82 32.36 -4.24
CA ALA A 341 -11.87 32.09 -3.26
C ALA A 341 -13.29 32.52 -3.72
N GLU A 342 -13.40 33.35 -4.77
CA GLU A 342 -14.69 33.70 -5.39
C GLU A 342 -15.22 32.60 -6.34
N ARG A 343 -14.40 31.59 -6.65
CA ARG A 343 -14.71 30.50 -7.58
C ARG A 343 -14.79 29.13 -6.91
N ILE A 344 -14.09 28.95 -5.80
CA ILE A 344 -14.07 27.72 -5.00
C ILE A 344 -14.01 28.08 -3.51
N ASP A 345 -14.77 27.39 -2.65
CA ASP A 345 -14.74 27.63 -1.20
C ASP A 345 -13.43 27.08 -0.60
N LEU A 346 -12.40 27.93 -0.62
CA LEU A 346 -11.09 27.61 -0.08
C LEU A 346 -11.11 27.48 1.45
N ASP A 347 -12.07 28.10 2.13
CA ASP A 347 -12.18 28.02 3.59
C ASP A 347 -12.63 26.61 4.02
N GLU A 348 -13.54 25.99 3.28
CA GLU A 348 -13.89 24.58 3.45
C GLU A 348 -12.75 23.62 3.09
N CYS A 349 -11.77 24.07 2.30
CA CYS A 349 -10.53 23.33 2.06
C CYS A 349 -9.44 23.62 3.11
N GLY A 350 -9.75 24.38 4.15
CA GLY A 350 -8.82 24.68 5.24
C GLY A 350 -7.80 25.78 4.90
N LEU A 351 -8.17 26.77 4.09
CA LEU A 351 -7.33 27.94 3.83
C LEU A 351 -6.98 28.65 5.14
N ARG A 352 -5.69 28.96 5.31
CA ARG A 352 -5.23 29.73 6.46
C ARG A 352 -5.59 31.21 6.29
N PRO A 353 -6.11 31.90 7.32
CA PRO A 353 -6.47 33.31 7.21
C PRO A 353 -5.33 34.20 6.67
N GLU A 354 -4.10 33.94 7.13
CA GLU A 354 -2.90 34.66 6.72
C GLU A 354 -2.55 34.49 5.23
N ALA A 355 -3.02 33.42 4.60
CA ALA A 355 -2.71 33.11 3.20
C ALA A 355 -3.66 33.80 2.20
N ARG A 356 -4.80 34.34 2.65
CA ARG A 356 -5.88 34.81 1.78
C ARG A 356 -5.47 35.90 0.79
N ASP A 357 -4.51 36.74 1.17
CA ASP A 357 -4.03 37.87 0.35
C ASP A 357 -2.72 37.58 -0.39
N LEU A 358 -2.27 36.31 -0.42
CA LEU A 358 -1.06 35.92 -1.14
C LEU A 358 -1.33 35.71 -2.62
N VAL A 359 -0.34 36.09 -3.44
CA VAL A 359 -0.28 35.75 -4.86
C VAL A 359 0.47 34.44 -5.02
N VAL A 360 -0.22 33.40 -5.44
CA VAL A 360 0.29 32.02 -5.46
C VAL A 360 0.31 31.44 -6.87
N GLU A 361 1.03 30.33 -7.04
CA GLU A 361 0.99 29.55 -8.26
C GLU A 361 -0.31 28.72 -8.33
N CYS A 362 -1.01 28.87 -9.44
CA CYS A 362 -2.25 28.18 -9.76
C CYS A 362 -2.13 27.44 -11.10
N VAL A 363 -2.94 26.40 -11.23
CA VAL A 363 -3.19 25.65 -12.46
C VAL A 363 -4.65 25.78 -12.84
N ARG A 364 -5.03 25.39 -14.06
CA ARG A 364 -6.43 25.37 -14.48
C ARG A 364 -7.09 24.06 -14.04
N GLY A 365 -8.24 24.18 -13.37
CA GLY A 365 -9.14 23.06 -13.07
C GLY A 365 -10.47 23.23 -13.79
N THR A 366 -11.18 22.13 -14.02
CA THR A 366 -12.54 22.14 -14.56
C THR A 366 -13.53 21.95 -13.42
N GLU A 367 -14.49 22.85 -13.26
CA GLU A 367 -15.66 22.65 -12.42
C GLU A 367 -16.63 21.73 -13.19
N LEU A 368 -16.84 20.52 -12.69
CA LEU A 368 -17.52 19.44 -13.42
C LEU A 368 -19.04 19.58 -13.48
N LEU A 369 -19.64 20.46 -12.66
CA LEU A 369 -21.09 20.68 -12.61
C LEU A 369 -21.54 21.79 -13.58
N SER A 370 -20.71 22.81 -13.81
CA SER A 370 -20.95 23.94 -14.72
C SER A 370 -20.17 23.84 -16.03
N GLY A 371 -19.02 23.15 -16.01
CA GLY A 371 -18.07 23.09 -17.13
C GLY A 371 -17.09 24.26 -17.17
N ASP A 372 -17.13 25.16 -16.20
CA ASP A 372 -16.24 26.32 -16.15
C ASP A 372 -14.79 25.92 -15.88
N VAL A 373 -13.87 26.70 -16.43
CA VAL A 373 -12.45 26.54 -16.12
C VAL A 373 -12.02 27.60 -15.11
N ILE A 374 -11.55 27.15 -13.96
CA ILE A 374 -11.21 28.01 -12.83
C ILE A 374 -9.74 27.84 -12.41
N PRO A 375 -9.11 28.87 -11.81
CA PRO A 375 -7.80 28.72 -11.20
C PRO A 375 -7.88 27.85 -9.93
N VAL A 376 -6.92 26.94 -9.76
CA VAL A 376 -6.78 26.08 -8.59
C VAL A 376 -5.35 26.25 -8.04
N PRO A 377 -5.16 26.55 -6.74
CA PRO A 377 -3.83 26.65 -6.15
C PRO A 377 -3.05 25.35 -6.30
N LEU A 378 -1.80 25.43 -6.75
CA LEU A 378 -0.94 24.26 -6.94
C LEU A 378 -0.78 23.45 -5.64
N ALA A 379 -0.78 24.14 -4.49
CA ALA A 379 -0.73 23.52 -3.16
C ALA A 379 -1.91 22.57 -2.84
N MET A 380 -3.03 22.70 -3.55
CA MET A 380 -4.17 21.77 -3.43
C MET A 380 -4.04 20.57 -4.38
N VAL A 381 -3.12 20.64 -5.35
CA VAL A 381 -2.99 19.69 -6.46
C VAL A 381 -1.79 18.78 -6.27
N GLU A 382 -0.62 19.37 -6.02
CA GLU A 382 0.63 18.63 -5.86
C GLU A 382 0.71 17.98 -4.48
N CYS A 383 1.12 16.71 -4.43
CA CYS A 383 1.26 15.95 -3.20
C CYS A 383 2.47 15.02 -3.27
N PRO A 384 3.45 15.12 -2.36
CA PRO A 384 3.54 16.07 -1.25
C PRO A 384 3.82 17.51 -1.71
N TRP A 385 3.32 18.47 -0.94
CA TRP A 385 3.57 19.90 -1.17
C TRP A 385 4.66 20.40 -0.23
N PHE A 386 5.73 20.95 -0.80
CA PHE A 386 6.86 21.52 -0.05
C PHE A 386 6.97 23.04 -0.16
N GLY A 387 6.02 23.68 -0.84
CA GLY A 387 5.97 25.14 -0.97
C GLY A 387 5.37 25.84 0.25
N GLU A 388 4.89 27.07 0.04
CA GLU A 388 4.30 27.88 1.10
C GLU A 388 3.07 27.19 1.71
N LYS A 389 2.97 27.19 3.04
CA LYS A 389 1.86 26.53 3.76
C LYS A 389 0.59 27.38 3.70
N LEU A 390 -0.19 27.20 2.63
CA LEU A 390 -1.45 27.92 2.36
C LEU A 390 -2.65 27.31 3.09
N PHE A 391 -2.69 25.98 3.22
CA PHE A 391 -3.78 25.23 3.84
C PHE A 391 -3.33 24.57 5.15
N THR A 392 -4.28 24.20 6.00
CA THR A 392 -4.00 23.54 7.29
C THR A 392 -3.33 22.19 7.12
N THR A 393 -3.67 21.47 6.04
CA THR A 393 -3.23 20.10 5.76
C THR A 393 -2.91 19.92 4.28
N THR A 394 -1.95 19.06 3.99
CA THR A 394 -1.68 18.53 2.65
C THR A 394 -1.96 17.03 2.71
N SER A 395 -2.78 16.52 1.80
CA SER A 395 -3.14 15.10 1.76
C SER A 395 -3.20 14.57 0.33
N THR A 396 -3.24 13.25 0.23
CA THR A 396 -3.40 12.50 -1.01
C THR A 396 -4.84 12.53 -1.52
N ASN A 397 -5.80 12.94 -0.68
CA ASN A 397 -7.23 12.86 -0.97
C ASN A 397 -7.62 13.38 -2.33
N GLY A 398 -8.46 12.60 -3.02
CA GLY A 398 -8.99 12.95 -4.32
C GLY A 398 -7.94 12.90 -5.43
N LEU A 399 -6.72 12.43 -5.15
CA LEU A 399 -5.81 11.99 -6.19
C LEU A 399 -6.24 10.59 -6.62
N ALA A 400 -6.46 10.37 -7.90
CA ALA A 400 -6.81 9.04 -8.41
C ALA A 400 -6.27 8.83 -9.82
N SER A 401 -6.04 7.58 -10.16
CA SER A 401 -5.67 7.13 -11.50
C SER A 401 -6.72 6.23 -12.14
N GLY A 402 -6.66 6.15 -13.47
CA GLY A 402 -7.50 5.27 -14.27
C GLY A 402 -6.95 5.13 -15.68
N ASN A 403 -7.52 4.24 -16.49
CA ASN A 403 -7.13 4.11 -17.89
C ASN A 403 -7.59 5.29 -18.77
N ASN A 404 -8.47 6.13 -18.24
CA ASN A 404 -8.95 7.36 -18.86
C ASN A 404 -9.42 8.34 -17.77
N LEU A 405 -9.72 9.59 -18.15
CA LEU A 405 -10.12 10.63 -17.22
C LEU A 405 -11.45 10.36 -16.50
N THR A 406 -12.45 9.76 -17.17
CA THR A 406 -13.74 9.41 -16.55
C THR A 406 -13.54 8.43 -15.40
N GLU A 407 -12.71 7.40 -15.62
CA GLU A 407 -12.36 6.41 -14.62
C GLU A 407 -11.58 7.03 -13.45
N ALA A 408 -10.58 7.86 -13.73
CA ALA A 408 -9.81 8.55 -12.70
C ALA A 408 -10.71 9.48 -11.85
N ILE A 409 -11.60 10.25 -12.48
CA ILE A 409 -12.54 11.14 -11.78
C ILE A 409 -13.51 10.32 -10.93
N TYR A 410 -14.07 9.23 -11.47
CA TYR A 410 -14.98 8.36 -10.72
C TYR A 410 -14.32 7.85 -9.44
N HIS A 411 -13.09 7.31 -9.54
CA HIS A 411 -12.36 6.84 -8.35
C HIS A 411 -12.03 7.95 -7.36
N ALA A 412 -11.61 9.13 -7.83
CA ALA A 412 -11.31 10.26 -6.96
C ALA A 412 -12.56 10.71 -6.18
N LEU A 413 -13.73 10.75 -6.82
CA LEU A 413 -14.98 11.11 -6.16
C LEU A 413 -15.44 10.04 -5.17
N CYS A 414 -15.34 8.76 -5.54
CA CYS A 414 -15.65 7.66 -4.61
C CYS A 414 -14.80 7.74 -3.35
N GLU A 415 -13.48 7.97 -3.46
CA GLU A 415 -12.59 8.14 -2.31
C GLU A 415 -12.98 9.34 -1.43
N LEU A 416 -13.32 10.49 -2.03
CA LEU A 416 -13.75 11.66 -1.26
C LEU A 416 -15.08 11.41 -0.53
N ILE A 417 -16.04 10.74 -1.17
CA ILE A 417 -17.33 10.38 -0.58
C ILE A 417 -17.15 9.36 0.54
N GLU A 418 -16.25 8.40 0.36
CA GLU A 418 -15.89 7.41 1.37
C GLU A 418 -15.37 8.07 2.65
N ARG A 419 -14.42 9.00 2.52
CA ARG A 419 -13.86 9.78 3.63
C ARG A 419 -14.93 10.64 4.31
N HIS A 420 -15.87 11.16 3.52
CA HIS A 420 -17.00 11.94 4.02
C HIS A 420 -17.95 11.09 4.88
N ALA A 421 -18.42 9.96 4.34
CA ALA A 421 -19.30 9.04 5.04
C ALA A 421 -18.66 8.48 6.32
N TRP A 422 -17.36 8.14 6.26
CA TRP A 422 -16.60 7.71 7.44
C TRP A 422 -16.55 8.77 8.54
N ALA A 423 -16.30 10.04 8.17
CA ALA A 423 -16.28 11.14 9.13
C ALA A 423 -17.65 11.35 9.79
N LEU A 424 -18.74 11.31 9.02
CA LEU A 424 -20.11 11.44 9.57
C LEU A 424 -20.47 10.26 10.49
N ALA A 425 -20.14 9.03 10.08
CA ALA A 425 -20.35 7.84 10.90
C ALA A 425 -19.56 7.93 12.22
N HIS A 426 -18.30 8.36 12.18
CA HIS A 426 -17.48 8.58 13.38
C HIS A 426 -18.08 9.64 14.30
N VAL A 427 -18.61 10.74 13.75
CA VAL A 427 -19.29 11.76 14.55
C VAL A 427 -20.54 11.19 15.22
N ARG A 428 -21.41 10.50 14.48
CA ARG A 428 -22.66 9.94 15.03
C ARG A 428 -22.39 8.88 16.10
N CYS A 429 -21.46 7.97 15.83
CA CYS A 429 -21.24 6.78 16.64
C CYS A 429 -20.28 7.02 17.80
N SER A 430 -19.29 7.91 17.65
CA SER A 430 -18.21 8.09 18.63
C SER A 430 -18.18 9.48 19.26
N LEU A 431 -18.29 10.56 18.48
CA LEU A 431 -18.10 11.92 19.01
C LEU A 431 -19.36 12.53 19.63
N ALA A 432 -20.52 12.35 19.00
CA ALA A 432 -21.79 12.90 19.48
C ALA A 432 -22.17 12.35 20.87
N PRO A 433 -22.06 11.03 21.17
CA PRO A 433 -22.28 10.54 22.52
C PRO A 433 -21.39 11.26 23.54
N LYS A 434 -20.11 11.45 23.23
CA LYS A 434 -19.15 12.11 24.12
C LYS A 434 -19.44 13.59 24.30
N PHE A 435 -19.87 14.26 23.24
CA PHE A 435 -20.20 15.67 23.25
C PHE A 435 -21.45 15.95 24.10
N PHE A 436 -22.51 15.14 23.96
CA PHE A 436 -23.79 15.37 24.64
C PHE A 436 -23.90 14.74 26.03
N LEU A 437 -23.22 13.61 26.28
CA LEU A 437 -23.34 12.84 27.52
C LEU A 437 -22.09 12.87 28.40
N GLY A 438 -21.00 13.47 27.91
CA GLY A 438 -19.72 13.59 28.62
C GLY A 438 -18.62 12.69 28.05
N PRO A 439 -17.33 12.97 28.36
CA PRO A 439 -16.17 12.35 27.71
C PRO A 439 -16.11 10.82 27.84
N ASP A 440 -16.68 10.26 28.90
CA ASP A 440 -16.71 8.82 29.19
C ASP A 440 -17.91 8.10 28.57
N ALA A 441 -18.75 8.81 27.81
CA ALA A 441 -19.90 8.19 27.16
C ALA A 441 -19.46 7.11 26.15
N PRO A 442 -20.07 5.91 26.19
CA PRO A 442 -19.72 4.84 25.28
C PRO A 442 -20.09 5.19 23.83
N GLU A 443 -19.38 4.58 22.89
CA GLU A 443 -19.76 4.62 21.48
C GLU A 443 -21.10 3.90 21.26
N ARG A 444 -21.75 4.18 20.13
CA ARG A 444 -23.01 3.56 19.71
C ARG A 444 -22.90 3.06 18.27
N ALA A 445 -23.33 1.84 18.00
CA ALA A 445 -23.43 1.32 16.64
C ALA A 445 -24.74 1.77 15.99
N LEU A 446 -24.73 3.00 15.45
CA LEU A 446 -25.88 3.58 14.75
C LEU A 446 -25.90 3.23 13.25
N MET A 447 -24.78 2.76 12.70
CA MET A 447 -24.68 2.32 11.32
C MET A 447 -25.06 0.83 11.28
N PRO A 448 -25.95 0.40 10.36
CA PRO A 448 -26.37 -1.00 10.31
C PRO A 448 -25.24 -1.90 9.79
N GLU A 449 -25.14 -3.08 10.39
CA GLU A 449 -24.22 -4.14 9.98
C GLU A 449 -24.84 -4.95 8.83
N ILE A 450 -24.06 -5.18 7.77
CA ILE A 450 -24.47 -5.99 6.62
C ILE A 450 -24.41 -7.47 7.00
N GLU A 451 -25.49 -8.21 6.75
CA GLU A 451 -25.53 -9.64 7.00
C GLU A 451 -24.61 -10.42 6.05
N LEU A 452 -23.65 -11.18 6.60
CA LEU A 452 -22.67 -11.97 5.83
C LEU A 452 -22.85 -13.49 6.08
N PRO A 453 -22.94 -14.34 5.04
CA PRO A 453 -22.78 -14.07 3.61
C PRO A 453 -23.98 -13.35 2.96
N VAL A 454 -23.75 -12.73 1.81
CA VAL A 454 -24.72 -11.84 1.11
C VAL A 454 -25.38 -12.49 -0.13
N GLY A 455 -24.91 -13.67 -0.56
CA GLY A 455 -25.40 -14.34 -1.76
C GLY A 455 -24.67 -13.95 -3.05
N GLU A 456 -23.65 -13.08 -2.98
CA GLU A 456 -22.80 -12.69 -4.10
C GLU A 456 -21.52 -13.52 -4.10
N SER A 457 -21.29 -14.30 -5.16
CA SER A 457 -20.24 -15.34 -5.18
C SER A 457 -18.83 -14.82 -4.83
N ASN A 458 -18.46 -13.64 -5.34
CA ASN A 458 -17.16 -13.03 -5.08
C ASN A 458 -17.04 -12.54 -3.63
N VAL A 459 -18.08 -11.90 -3.10
CA VAL A 459 -18.10 -11.41 -1.71
C VAL A 459 -18.09 -12.59 -0.74
N ASP A 460 -18.92 -13.60 -0.99
CA ASP A 460 -19.03 -14.78 -0.14
C ASP A 460 -17.76 -15.63 -0.16
N TRP A 461 -17.00 -15.60 -1.26
CA TRP A 461 -15.65 -16.16 -1.28
C TRP A 461 -14.69 -15.37 -0.38
N LEU A 462 -14.63 -14.03 -0.49
CA LEU A 462 -13.80 -13.20 0.39
C LEU A 462 -14.11 -13.43 1.87
N VAL A 463 -15.40 -13.44 2.23
CA VAL A 463 -15.83 -13.66 3.62
C VAL A 463 -15.43 -15.05 4.13
N ARG A 464 -15.54 -16.09 3.28
CA ARG A 464 -15.09 -17.45 3.65
C ARG A 464 -13.59 -17.49 3.87
N GLU A 465 -12.78 -16.96 2.95
CA GLU A 465 -11.31 -16.93 3.10
C GLU A 465 -10.88 -16.23 4.40
N LEU A 466 -11.51 -15.10 4.75
CA LEU A 466 -11.21 -14.37 5.98
C LEU A 466 -11.61 -15.18 7.23
N ARG A 467 -12.80 -15.79 7.23
CA ARG A 467 -13.30 -16.59 8.37
C ARG A 467 -12.52 -17.90 8.54
N ASP A 468 -12.18 -18.58 7.45
CA ASP A 468 -11.37 -19.81 7.46
C ASP A 468 -9.94 -19.54 7.92
N ALA A 469 -9.43 -18.33 7.70
CA ALA A 469 -8.19 -17.82 8.29
C ALA A 469 -8.31 -17.46 9.80
N GLY A 470 -9.47 -17.68 10.42
CA GLY A 470 -9.71 -17.39 11.84
C GLY A 470 -9.93 -15.91 12.17
N LEU A 471 -10.22 -15.07 11.17
CA LEU A 471 -10.42 -13.63 11.38
C LEU A 471 -11.88 -13.33 11.73
N THR A 472 -12.09 -12.41 12.67
CA THR A 472 -13.42 -11.81 12.90
C THR A 472 -13.66 -10.75 11.84
N VAL A 473 -14.85 -10.76 11.21
CA VAL A 473 -15.19 -9.87 10.08
C VAL A 473 -16.52 -9.19 10.34
N HIS A 474 -16.54 -7.86 10.27
CA HIS A 474 -17.76 -7.04 10.28
C HIS A 474 -17.77 -6.12 9.07
N ALA A 475 -18.98 -5.74 8.60
CA ALA A 475 -19.16 -4.76 7.53
C ALA A 475 -20.37 -3.88 7.84
N PHE A 476 -20.22 -2.56 7.73
CA PHE A 476 -21.24 -1.59 8.09
C PHE A 476 -21.56 -0.70 6.89
N ALA A 477 -22.86 -0.53 6.60
CA ALA A 477 -23.32 0.40 5.58
C ALA A 477 -23.32 1.83 6.16
N LEU A 478 -22.52 2.72 5.57
CA LEU A 478 -22.40 4.13 5.94
C LEU A 478 -23.23 5.01 4.99
N ASP A 479 -24.48 4.62 4.76
CA ASP A 479 -25.32 5.23 3.73
C ASP A 479 -25.59 6.71 4.01
N GLU A 480 -25.45 7.54 2.98
CA GLU A 480 -25.68 8.98 3.00
C GLU A 480 -26.48 9.40 1.75
N PRO A 481 -27.78 9.09 1.68
CA PRO A 481 -28.56 9.39 0.48
C PRO A 481 -28.54 10.90 0.12
N PRO A 482 -28.32 11.26 -1.16
CA PRO A 482 -28.30 10.40 -2.34
C PRO A 482 -26.88 9.98 -2.79
N LEU A 483 -25.84 10.15 -1.97
CA LEU A 483 -24.46 9.82 -2.33
C LEU A 483 -24.29 8.31 -2.61
N PRO A 484 -23.28 7.90 -3.41
CA PRO A 484 -22.94 6.49 -3.58
C PRO A 484 -22.72 5.75 -2.25
N MET A 485 -23.05 4.47 -2.22
CA MET A 485 -22.96 3.63 -1.04
C MET A 485 -21.52 3.53 -0.56
N THR A 486 -21.28 3.83 0.71
CA THR A 486 -20.01 3.57 1.37
C THR A 486 -20.17 2.42 2.36
N VAL A 487 -19.27 1.45 2.31
CA VAL A 487 -19.16 0.36 3.27
C VAL A 487 -17.84 0.50 4.02
N LEU A 488 -17.88 0.24 5.33
CA LEU A 488 -16.70 0.10 6.17
C LEU A 488 -16.63 -1.34 6.66
N ALA A 489 -15.53 -2.03 6.37
CA ALA A 489 -15.26 -3.37 6.83
C ALA A 489 -14.18 -3.36 7.91
N SER A 490 -14.34 -4.18 8.94
CA SER A 490 -13.31 -4.44 9.94
C SER A 490 -12.91 -5.90 9.93
N ILE A 491 -11.60 -6.14 10.11
CA ILE A 491 -11.06 -7.46 10.40
C ILE A 491 -10.24 -7.40 11.68
N SER A 492 -10.40 -8.38 12.56
CA SER A 492 -9.65 -8.42 13.82
C SER A 492 -9.22 -9.83 14.21
N GLU A 493 -8.09 -9.88 14.91
CA GLU A 493 -7.51 -11.09 15.49
C GLU A 493 -6.91 -10.73 16.87
N PRO A 494 -7.73 -10.68 17.92
CA PRO A 494 -7.29 -10.21 19.24
C PRO A 494 -6.28 -11.16 19.90
N ASP A 495 -6.37 -12.46 19.62
CA ASP A 495 -5.52 -13.51 20.22
C ASP A 495 -4.23 -13.79 19.42
N ALA A 496 -3.93 -12.98 18.39
CA ALA A 496 -2.67 -13.06 17.66
C ALA A 496 -1.48 -12.73 18.58
N ALA A 497 -0.29 -13.25 18.22
CA ALA A 497 0.97 -12.89 18.90
C ALA A 497 1.21 -11.36 18.93
N ILE A 498 0.71 -10.67 17.90
CA ILE A 498 0.61 -9.22 17.83
C ILE A 498 -0.86 -8.92 17.56
N PRO A 499 -1.59 -8.31 18.51
CA PRO A 499 -3.00 -8.01 18.31
C PRO A 499 -3.20 -7.13 17.07
N MET A 500 -4.09 -7.56 16.18
CA MET A 500 -4.33 -6.89 14.91
C MET A 500 -5.82 -6.54 14.76
N ALA A 501 -6.09 -5.30 14.37
CA ALA A 501 -7.41 -4.84 13.96
C ALA A 501 -7.25 -3.82 12.85
N HIS A 502 -7.84 -4.10 11.69
CA HIS A 502 -7.70 -3.28 10.49
C HIS A 502 -9.05 -2.96 9.90
N MET A 503 -9.12 -1.80 9.27
CA MET A 503 -10.31 -1.27 8.63
C MET A 503 -10.04 -1.09 7.16
N GLY A 504 -11.08 -1.27 6.35
CA GLY A 504 -11.09 -0.91 4.95
C GLY A 504 -12.39 -0.23 4.62
N LEU A 505 -12.34 0.69 3.67
CA LEU A 505 -13.52 1.38 3.19
C LEU A 505 -13.72 1.10 1.71
N GLY A 506 -14.95 1.26 1.25
CA GLY A 506 -15.28 1.11 -0.16
C GLY A 506 -16.50 1.90 -0.51
N CYS A 507 -16.37 2.78 -1.51
CA CYS A 507 -17.47 3.55 -2.07
C CYS A 507 -17.75 3.16 -3.52
N ALA A 508 -19.02 2.90 -3.84
CA ALA A 508 -19.49 2.59 -5.18
C ALA A 508 -21.01 2.77 -5.31
N LEU A 509 -21.52 2.84 -6.55
CA LEU A 509 -22.98 2.80 -6.78
C LEU A 509 -23.59 1.41 -6.56
N SER A 510 -22.78 0.34 -6.68
CA SER A 510 -23.18 -1.02 -6.34
C SER A 510 -22.76 -1.35 -4.90
N PRO A 511 -23.69 -1.72 -4.00
CA PRO A 511 -23.38 -2.15 -2.64
C PRO A 511 -22.42 -3.34 -2.58
N ALA A 512 -22.54 -4.30 -3.51
CA ALA A 512 -21.65 -5.46 -3.59
C ALA A 512 -20.20 -5.06 -3.92
N HIS A 513 -20.03 -4.07 -4.81
CA HIS A 513 -18.70 -3.53 -5.13
C HIS A 513 -18.12 -2.72 -3.97
N ALA A 514 -18.94 -1.89 -3.32
CA ALA A 514 -18.52 -1.14 -2.12
C ALA A 514 -18.03 -2.09 -1.02
N LEU A 515 -18.77 -3.17 -0.74
CA LEU A 515 -18.39 -4.21 0.21
C LEU A 515 -17.12 -4.97 -0.21
N THR A 516 -17.00 -5.34 -1.48
CA THR A 516 -15.79 -5.98 -2.04
C THR A 516 -14.56 -5.09 -1.81
N ARG A 517 -14.69 -3.80 -2.09
CA ARG A 517 -13.61 -2.83 -1.91
C ARG A 517 -13.21 -2.69 -0.44
N ALA A 518 -14.18 -2.60 0.46
CA ALA A 518 -13.96 -2.48 1.89
C ALA A 518 -13.26 -3.72 2.48
N LEU A 519 -13.72 -4.93 2.14
CA LEU A 519 -13.11 -6.18 2.62
C LEU A 519 -11.66 -6.35 2.12
N THR A 520 -11.43 -6.09 0.82
CA THR A 520 -10.10 -6.21 0.22
C THR A 520 -9.13 -5.15 0.74
N GLU A 521 -9.60 -3.97 1.11
CA GLU A 521 -8.78 -2.92 1.73
C GLU A 521 -8.47 -3.18 3.21
N ALA A 522 -9.42 -3.77 3.95
CA ALA A 522 -9.18 -4.18 5.33
C ALA A 522 -8.08 -5.24 5.40
N LEU A 523 -8.13 -6.23 4.50
CA LEU A 523 -7.08 -7.24 4.37
C LEU A 523 -5.76 -6.63 3.90
N GLN A 524 -5.76 -5.74 2.92
CA GLN A 524 -4.54 -5.08 2.48
C GLN A 524 -3.87 -4.35 3.65
N SER A 525 -4.64 -3.62 4.46
CA SER A 525 -4.13 -2.92 5.64
C SER A 525 -3.47 -3.86 6.64
N ARG A 526 -4.01 -5.07 6.82
CA ARG A 526 -3.41 -6.13 7.64
C ARG A 526 -2.10 -6.67 7.04
N VAL A 527 -2.10 -6.97 5.74
CA VAL A 527 -0.89 -7.45 5.05
C VAL A 527 0.23 -6.40 5.08
N VAL A 528 -0.12 -5.12 4.94
CA VAL A 528 0.79 -4.00 5.09
C VAL A 528 1.42 -3.98 6.50
N ASP A 529 0.63 -4.24 7.55
CA ASP A 529 1.16 -4.31 8.92
C ASP A 529 2.14 -5.49 9.08
N ILE A 530 1.77 -6.67 8.56
CA ILE A 530 2.63 -7.86 8.57
C ILE A 530 3.94 -7.61 7.81
N GLN A 531 3.86 -7.04 6.60
CA GLN A 531 5.02 -6.72 5.76
C GLN A 531 5.93 -5.66 6.42
N ALA A 532 5.33 -4.70 7.11
CA ALA A 532 6.01 -3.70 7.93
C ALA A 532 7.03 -2.82 7.17
N ALA A 533 6.83 -2.65 5.85
CA ALA A 533 7.80 -2.02 4.95
C ALA A 533 7.53 -0.54 4.68
N ARG A 534 6.29 -0.05 4.90
CA ARG A 534 5.93 1.36 4.64
C ARG A 534 6.67 2.32 5.57
N GLU A 535 6.91 3.54 5.09
CA GLU A 535 7.64 4.60 5.81
C GLU A 535 6.81 5.33 6.88
N ASP A 536 5.48 5.26 6.82
CA ASP A 536 4.56 5.91 7.74
C ASP A 536 4.11 5.04 8.92
N MET A 537 4.52 3.77 8.94
CA MET A 537 4.23 2.88 10.05
C MET A 537 4.99 3.25 11.31
N LEU A 538 4.31 3.15 12.45
CA LEU A 538 4.87 3.45 13.77
C LEU A 538 4.77 2.24 14.69
N ARG A 539 5.79 2.05 15.52
CA ARG A 539 5.71 1.12 16.65
C ARG A 539 4.68 1.63 17.66
N ALA A 540 4.21 0.75 18.53
CA ALA A 540 3.21 1.12 19.52
C ALA A 540 3.65 2.28 20.44
N ASP A 541 4.93 2.36 20.79
CA ASP A 541 5.52 3.29 21.74
C ASP A 541 6.16 4.54 21.10
N GLU A 542 6.23 4.62 19.77
CA GLU A 542 6.83 5.76 19.07
C GLU A 542 5.94 7.03 19.18
N PRO A 543 6.49 8.24 19.24
CA PRO A 543 5.67 9.45 19.17
C PRO A 543 4.94 9.55 17.83
N LYS A 544 3.84 10.33 17.78
CA LYS A 544 3.14 10.59 16.51
C LYS A 544 4.08 11.23 15.49
N GLY A 545 4.11 10.66 14.29
CA GLY A 545 4.89 11.18 13.17
C GLY A 545 4.16 12.29 12.41
N ILE A 546 4.81 12.81 11.38
CA ILE A 546 4.24 13.82 10.45
C ILE A 546 3.02 13.26 9.70
N MET A 547 2.98 11.94 9.47
CA MET A 547 1.89 11.22 8.80
C MET A 547 0.73 10.83 9.73
N GLY A 548 0.76 11.30 10.98
CA GLY A 548 -0.28 11.01 11.96
C GLY A 548 -0.10 9.63 12.60
N ASP A 549 -1.23 9.00 12.95
CA ASP A 549 -1.28 7.83 13.83
C ASP A 549 -1.95 6.61 13.19
N HIS A 550 -2.33 6.72 11.92
CA HIS A 550 -3.21 5.75 11.25
C HIS A 550 -2.57 4.37 11.03
N ALA A 551 -1.25 4.31 10.93
CA ALA A 551 -0.48 3.09 10.70
C ALA A 551 0.32 2.65 11.95
N ARG A 552 -0.11 3.07 13.14
CA ARG A 552 0.50 2.63 14.41
C ARG A 552 0.05 1.22 14.76
N ARG A 553 1.02 0.38 15.16
CA ARG A 553 0.74 -0.95 15.71
C ARG A 553 0.03 -0.89 17.06
N LEU A 554 -0.94 -1.77 17.22
CA LEU A 554 -1.73 -1.88 18.44
C LEU A 554 -0.96 -2.65 19.52
N LEU A 555 -1.12 -2.22 20.77
CA LEU A 555 -0.76 -3.03 21.94
C LEU A 555 -1.86 -4.03 22.30
N GLU A 556 -3.10 -3.64 22.06
CA GLU A 556 -4.31 -4.44 22.26
C GLU A 556 -5.38 -4.01 21.26
N VAL A 557 -6.27 -4.94 20.89
CA VAL A 557 -7.44 -4.59 20.07
C VAL A 557 -8.38 -3.71 20.91
N PRO A 558 -8.75 -2.50 20.45
CA PRO A 558 -9.64 -1.61 21.19
C PRO A 558 -11.01 -2.25 21.44
N LYS A 559 -11.51 -2.13 22.67
CA LYS A 559 -12.86 -2.55 23.07
C LYS A 559 -13.85 -1.39 23.04
N GLY A 560 -15.14 -1.70 22.93
CA GLY A 560 -16.22 -0.72 22.92
C GLY A 560 -16.19 0.18 21.68
N ARG A 561 -15.81 -0.36 20.53
CA ARG A 561 -15.81 0.34 19.24
C ARG A 561 -16.99 -0.12 18.43
N TRP A 562 -17.74 0.85 17.89
CA TRP A 562 -18.96 0.55 17.13
C TRP A 562 -18.73 -0.34 15.90
N TYR A 563 -17.52 -0.30 15.35
CA TYR A 563 -17.11 -1.06 14.18
C TYR A 563 -16.35 -2.36 14.50
N LEU A 564 -16.22 -2.74 15.78
CA LEU A 564 -15.52 -3.96 16.20
C LEU A 564 -16.40 -4.88 17.05
N ASP A 565 -17.01 -4.37 18.13
CA ASP A 565 -17.56 -5.25 19.17
C ASP A 565 -18.90 -4.78 19.77
N ILE A 566 -19.41 -3.61 19.36
CA ILE A 566 -20.75 -3.18 19.75
C ILE A 566 -21.78 -3.74 18.75
N PRO A 567 -22.80 -4.50 19.20
CA PRO A 567 -23.85 -5.00 18.32
C PRO A 567 -24.62 -3.86 17.64
N ALA A 568 -24.85 -4.01 16.33
CA ALA A 568 -25.64 -3.09 15.52
C ALA A 568 -26.97 -3.72 15.05
N GLU A 569 -27.88 -2.88 14.55
CA GLU A 569 -28.99 -3.35 13.73
C GLU A 569 -28.44 -3.98 12.44
N ARG A 570 -29.11 -5.00 11.92
CA ARG A 570 -28.67 -5.72 10.72
C ARG A 570 -29.48 -5.32 9.50
N VAL A 571 -28.82 -5.33 8.34
CA VAL A 571 -29.44 -5.06 7.04
C VAL A 571 -29.00 -6.10 6.02
N ALA A 572 -29.93 -6.59 5.19
CA ALA A 572 -29.56 -7.44 4.07
C ALA A 572 -28.95 -6.58 2.94
N LEU A 573 -27.94 -7.10 2.25
CA LEU A 573 -27.33 -6.36 1.12
C LEU A 573 -28.38 -6.01 0.05
N ALA A 574 -29.37 -6.88 -0.17
CA ALA A 574 -30.45 -6.69 -1.13
C ALA A 574 -31.41 -5.53 -0.78
N ASP A 575 -31.42 -5.07 0.48
CA ASP A 575 -32.21 -3.92 0.91
C ASP A 575 -31.49 -2.59 0.62
N LEU A 576 -30.20 -2.63 0.28
CA LEU A 576 -29.42 -1.46 -0.13
C LEU A 576 -29.62 -1.17 -1.62
N SER A 577 -29.80 0.11 -1.96
CA SER A 577 -30.08 0.51 -3.34
C SER A 577 -28.85 0.39 -4.25
N ASP A 578 -28.89 -0.54 -5.21
CA ASP A 578 -27.94 -0.58 -6.32
C ASP A 578 -28.36 0.42 -7.42
N ARG A 579 -27.47 1.36 -7.71
CA ARG A 579 -27.67 2.39 -8.75
C ARG A 579 -26.60 2.31 -9.84
N SER A 580 -25.82 1.24 -9.87
CA SER A 580 -24.79 1.03 -10.87
C SER A 580 -25.40 0.68 -12.23
N SER A 581 -24.65 0.96 -13.29
CA SER A 581 -24.99 0.57 -14.66
C SER A 581 -23.84 -0.17 -15.34
N GLU A 582 -24.02 -0.57 -16.59
CA GLU A 582 -22.95 -1.13 -17.42
C GLU A 582 -22.06 -0.04 -18.05
N ASP A 583 -22.31 1.24 -17.77
CA ASP A 583 -21.61 2.38 -18.38
C ASP A 583 -21.00 3.30 -17.32
N LEU A 584 -19.68 3.44 -17.33
CA LEU A 584 -18.94 4.23 -16.36
C LEU A 584 -19.20 5.73 -16.48
N ALA A 585 -19.49 6.24 -17.69
CA ALA A 585 -19.83 7.65 -17.86
C ALA A 585 -21.24 7.96 -17.32
N ALA A 586 -22.16 7.01 -17.42
CA ALA A 586 -23.46 7.10 -16.75
C ALA A 586 -23.32 7.10 -15.23
N ASP A 587 -22.51 6.20 -14.68
CA ASP A 587 -22.25 6.12 -13.24
C ASP A 587 -21.58 7.39 -12.69
N LEU A 588 -20.63 7.98 -13.43
CA LEU A 588 -20.04 9.26 -13.06
C LEU A 588 -21.08 10.39 -13.06
N ARG A 589 -21.98 10.44 -14.04
CA ARG A 589 -23.07 11.44 -14.07
C ARG A 589 -24.00 11.27 -12.87
N VAL A 590 -24.41 10.05 -12.53
CA VAL A 590 -25.21 9.77 -11.34
C VAL A 590 -24.51 10.24 -10.07
N THR A 591 -23.19 10.04 -9.98
CA THR A 591 -22.37 10.49 -8.85
C THR A 591 -22.32 12.02 -8.74
N LEU A 592 -22.13 12.73 -9.86
CA LEU A 592 -22.13 14.19 -9.91
C LEU A 592 -23.51 14.77 -9.57
N ASP A 593 -24.58 14.18 -10.08
CA ASP A 593 -25.95 14.59 -9.77
C ASP A 593 -26.29 14.33 -8.29
N ALA A 594 -25.78 13.23 -7.71
CA ALA A 594 -25.90 12.96 -6.29
C ALA A 594 -25.18 14.01 -5.43
N LEU A 595 -23.95 14.40 -5.78
CA LEU A 595 -23.22 15.47 -5.09
C LEU A 595 -23.98 16.80 -5.18
N ARG A 596 -24.51 17.15 -6.36
CA ARG A 596 -25.35 18.34 -6.54
C ARG A 596 -26.61 18.29 -5.66
N ALA A 597 -27.31 17.16 -5.65
CA ALA A 597 -28.51 16.95 -4.84
C ALA A 597 -28.21 16.96 -3.32
N TYR A 598 -27.02 16.53 -2.92
CA TYR A 598 -26.52 16.63 -1.53
C TYR A 598 -26.13 18.07 -1.14
N GLY A 599 -26.25 19.03 -2.08
CA GLY A 599 -25.95 20.44 -1.84
C GLY A 599 -24.46 20.76 -1.82
N ILE A 600 -23.65 20.01 -2.58
CA ILE A 600 -22.24 20.33 -2.80
C ILE A 600 -22.12 21.53 -3.75
N PRO A 601 -21.36 22.59 -3.37
CA PRO A 601 -21.31 23.84 -4.13
C PRO A 601 -20.50 23.73 -5.42
N GLY A 602 -19.54 22.81 -5.50
CA GLY A 602 -18.74 22.58 -6.69
C GLY A 602 -17.85 21.35 -6.59
N VAL A 603 -17.54 20.77 -7.74
CA VAL A 603 -16.68 19.60 -7.91
C VAL A 603 -15.61 19.96 -8.94
N VAL A 604 -14.38 20.17 -8.47
CA VAL A 604 -13.29 20.63 -9.33
C VAL A 604 -12.34 19.49 -9.62
N ALA A 605 -11.97 19.30 -10.88
CA ALA A 605 -11.00 18.31 -11.31
C ALA A 605 -9.82 18.95 -12.05
N VAL A 606 -8.60 18.58 -11.66
CA VAL A 606 -7.36 18.98 -12.32
C VAL A 606 -6.73 17.75 -12.98
N ASP A 607 -6.64 17.77 -14.30
CA ASP A 607 -6.02 16.71 -15.09
C ASP A 607 -4.48 16.77 -14.98
N LEU A 608 -3.89 15.73 -14.38
CA LEU A 608 -2.45 15.54 -14.19
C LEU A 608 -1.85 14.53 -15.19
N SER A 609 -2.66 13.99 -16.09
CA SER A 609 -2.28 12.90 -16.99
C SER A 609 -1.02 13.22 -17.81
N PRO A 610 -0.12 12.24 -18.03
CA PRO A 610 0.89 12.35 -19.07
C PRO A 610 0.23 12.44 -20.46
N SER A 611 0.76 13.24 -21.38
CA SER A 611 0.20 13.37 -22.74
C SER A 611 0.54 12.20 -23.67
N ASP A 612 1.49 11.37 -23.27
CA ASP A 612 2.10 10.31 -24.07
C ASP A 612 1.87 8.90 -23.50
N LEU A 613 1.07 8.74 -22.44
CA LEU A 613 0.67 7.43 -21.92
C LEU A 613 -0.86 7.30 -21.88
N PRO A 614 -1.39 6.09 -22.10
CA PRO A 614 -2.83 5.79 -22.01
C PRO A 614 -3.25 5.54 -20.55
N ILE A 615 -2.80 6.41 -19.64
CA ILE A 615 -3.27 6.48 -18.25
C ILE A 615 -3.68 7.91 -17.96
N SER A 616 -4.65 8.07 -17.08
CA SER A 616 -5.05 9.36 -16.56
C SER A 616 -4.85 9.43 -15.08
N VAL A 617 -4.45 10.61 -14.62
CA VAL A 617 -4.36 10.95 -13.20
C VAL A 617 -5.08 12.27 -13.01
N VAL A 618 -5.90 12.34 -11.98
CA VAL A 618 -6.66 13.54 -11.66
C VAL A 618 -6.50 13.88 -10.19
N ARG A 619 -6.57 15.17 -9.88
CA ARG A 619 -6.90 15.65 -8.55
C ARG A 619 -8.33 16.18 -8.55
N ALA A 620 -9.23 15.55 -7.81
CA ALA A 620 -10.55 16.07 -7.49
C ALA A 620 -10.52 16.85 -6.17
N ILE A 621 -11.24 17.97 -6.14
CA ILE A 621 -11.40 18.86 -4.98
C ILE A 621 -12.88 19.16 -4.85
N VAL A 622 -13.46 18.79 -3.71
CA VAL A 622 -14.89 18.93 -3.46
C VAL A 622 -15.09 19.62 -2.11
N PRO A 623 -15.10 20.97 -2.08
CA PRO A 623 -15.48 21.70 -0.87
C PRO A 623 -16.85 21.24 -0.38
N GLY A 624 -16.98 21.09 0.93
CA GLY A 624 -18.24 20.70 1.58
C GLY A 624 -18.35 19.23 1.93
N LEU A 625 -17.48 18.37 1.35
CA LEU A 625 -17.28 17.02 1.84
C LEU A 625 -16.37 17.01 3.07
N GLU A 626 -16.73 16.17 4.03
CA GLU A 626 -15.99 16.00 5.28
C GLU A 626 -14.69 15.23 5.05
N HIS A 627 -13.64 15.68 5.72
CA HIS A 627 -12.32 15.06 5.67
C HIS A 627 -11.66 15.09 7.06
N ALA A 628 -12.48 15.21 8.12
CA ALA A 628 -12.05 15.34 9.51
C ALA A 628 -11.20 14.16 9.99
N MET A 629 -11.40 12.97 9.42
CA MET A 629 -10.59 11.79 9.73
C MET A 629 -9.11 11.96 9.36
N ILE A 630 -8.79 12.94 8.52
CA ILE A 630 -7.41 13.28 8.11
C ILE A 630 -6.96 14.58 8.75
N THR A 631 -7.79 15.62 8.72
CA THR A 631 -7.40 16.95 9.22
C THR A 631 -7.57 17.13 10.71
N GLN A 632 -8.30 16.23 11.37
CA GLN A 632 -8.73 16.36 12.77
C GLN A 632 -9.58 17.62 13.02
N VAL A 633 -10.17 18.20 11.97
CA VAL A 633 -11.03 19.37 12.02
C VAL A 633 -12.39 19.02 11.43
N LEU A 634 -13.46 19.21 12.21
CA LEU A 634 -14.83 18.96 11.76
C LEU A 634 -15.28 20.06 10.79
N GLY A 635 -15.74 19.66 9.60
CA GLY A 635 -16.37 20.53 8.63
C GLY A 635 -17.78 20.97 9.04
N LYS A 636 -18.50 21.64 8.14
CA LYS A 636 -19.83 22.20 8.44
C LYS A 636 -20.87 21.09 8.70
N ARG A 637 -20.81 19.98 7.96
CA ARG A 637 -21.81 18.89 8.04
C ARG A 637 -21.62 18.05 9.29
N ALA A 638 -20.39 17.70 9.62
CA ALA A 638 -20.04 17.02 10.86
C ALA A 638 -20.42 17.86 12.09
N ARG A 639 -20.16 19.17 12.07
CA ARG A 639 -20.57 20.07 13.17
C ARG A 639 -22.08 20.18 13.32
N ALA A 640 -22.84 20.10 12.23
CA ALA A 640 -24.30 20.13 12.29
C ALA A 640 -24.87 18.94 13.09
N LEU A 641 -24.22 17.77 13.05
CA LEU A 641 -24.60 16.60 13.87
C LEU A 641 -24.37 16.81 15.38
N LEU A 642 -23.57 17.80 15.75
CA LEU A 642 -23.31 18.19 17.14
C LEU A 642 -24.13 19.41 17.58
N ASN A 643 -25.05 19.88 16.75
CA ASN A 643 -25.90 21.00 17.12
C ASN A 643 -27.10 20.49 17.96
N PRO A 644 -27.20 20.87 19.26
CA PRO A 644 -28.31 20.43 20.13
C PRO A 644 -29.68 20.94 19.67
N PHE A 645 -29.72 21.93 18.77
CA PHE A 645 -30.94 22.53 18.23
C PHE A 645 -31.25 22.11 16.78
N ALA A 646 -30.46 21.22 16.18
CA ALA A 646 -30.65 20.79 14.78
C ALA A 646 -31.64 19.63 14.59
N VAL A 647 -32.27 19.15 15.68
CA VAL A 647 -33.38 18.19 15.60
C VAL A 647 -34.66 18.92 15.97
N ALA A 648 -35.34 19.41 14.93
CA ALA A 648 -36.75 19.79 14.94
C ALA A 648 -37.41 19.18 13.70
#